data_AF-A0A2D5S999-F1
#
_entry.id   AF-A0A2D5S999-F1
#
_cell.length_a   1.000
_cell.length_b   1.000
_cell.length_c   1.000
_cell.angle_alpha   90.00
_cell.angle_beta   90.00
_cell.angle_gamma   90.00
#
_symmetry.space_group_name_H-M   'P 1'
#
loop_
_entity.id
_entity.type
_entity.pdbx_description
1 polymer ?
#
loop_
_entity_poly.entity_id
_entity_poly.type
_entity_poly.pdbx_seq_one_letter_code
_entity_poly.pdbx_strand_id
1 'polypeptide(L)'
;MNQARPTLRCTFHALSLLAALVRVRRCLVFCLALLVTPLFCVAQDANVAERYDKADVMIPVRDGVELYTEIYSPRDVAKDLPIIFLRTPYRVAEPNGKFTRYFNSTFRELAKQNYIFAVQDARGRHGSGGQFEWNRSVRHRTDAKAIDASTDAYDSIDWLVKNVKGNNGRVGMLGVLYPGWYVTMALIDPHPALRAASPQASPSDYFIGDDFFHFGAFRLGPSAELPYLFDFDPKENSRFPFDQIDTYEFFLDMGPLKNMNERYLHGVSPTWNHFMSHSTYDEYWRAGGALQHLTAVSVPTLNVVGWWDAENFGGAMDIYDKLESVDRNDLNHIVVGPWAHGQWARGPRENLGEYDFGSDTVDHYQREIEAPFFAHHLKDAGESRLQEATMFQTGSNQWQTFDAWPPRDNVVSSAFYLHADGTLSPTQAENPTDEFVEYVSDPKKPVPYSKRPIMGFWSGLEGSDSPRFRRAGKLWKVEDQRFVHDRPDVISFVSEPLETDMELVGQVVAHLHASTTGTDSDWVVKVIDVYPEAYPPKPEMGGFQLMVADDVLRGKFRRSFENPEALVPNEVNEFRINLRSRNHRFRKGHRVMIQIQSSWFPLIDRNPQTFTNIMQADEADYQSACQRVYCSRKHPSHIKLSILHDKRDCAAKPEGDDTADGDSDSLSSAPKTYGQDKLSRQLSRRISRLKSRLPTLMERHHVPGVSVALIEDRRLVWSRGFGVRCVGTKKLVQPDTVMEACSMSKPFYTYLLLKLVERGDIDLDRPLVEYLGKDYLSNDPRHRRITAAMVCSHTTGLPNWRSGGWRMGGPMSLAFEPGTQFRYSGEGFLMLQRAIEKETGIELDTFSRRQLIVPLGLKNTRFVWDGQLKLRAACGHDSSGQLKTNRRHYDHPNAAYSLYTTAEDYARFLVEILKVDRSSEWSISDKMRLRMLSPISHRDDQDADWGLGWGLQELDGRQRVFHSGSNGAGFRCYSEFFPECGDGLVIMTNALSGKELRQAVIDDWHAHAK
;
A
#
# COMPACT_ATOMS: atom_id res chain seq x y z
N MET A 1 -8.37 -80.74 58.49
CA MET A 1 -7.35 -79.67 58.28
C MET A 1 -6.78 -79.85 56.89
N ASN A 2 -7.00 -78.82 56.06
CA ASN A 2 -6.46 -78.60 54.70
C ASN A 2 -4.94 -78.76 54.64
N GLN A 3 -4.26 -79.02 53.53
CA GLN A 3 -4.59 -79.38 52.15
C GLN A 3 -3.29 -79.95 51.54
N ALA A 4 -3.44 -80.91 50.64
CA ALA A 4 -2.36 -81.75 50.12
C ALA A 4 -1.76 -81.26 48.79
N ARG A 5 -0.50 -81.68 48.57
CA ARG A 5 0.15 -82.03 47.28
C ARG A 5 -0.83 -82.81 46.34
N PRO A 6 -0.60 -83.00 45.00
CA PRO A 6 0.71 -83.26 44.38
C PRO A 6 0.93 -82.90 42.87
N THR A 7 2.18 -83.18 42.43
CA THR A 7 2.65 -83.70 41.11
C THR A 7 2.60 -82.92 39.78
N LEU A 8 3.81 -82.77 39.24
CA LEU A 8 4.29 -82.78 37.84
C LEU A 8 3.33 -83.25 36.74
N ARG A 9 3.28 -82.51 35.62
CA ARG A 9 3.57 -83.06 34.28
C ARG A 9 3.89 -82.00 33.21
N CYS A 10 4.84 -82.43 32.38
CA CYS A 10 5.49 -81.84 31.22
C CYS A 10 4.63 -81.21 30.11
N THR A 11 5.33 -80.40 29.30
CA THR A 11 5.18 -80.20 27.85
C THR A 11 3.90 -79.55 27.34
N PHE A 12 3.91 -78.23 27.16
CA PHE A 12 3.27 -77.51 26.02
C PHE A 12 3.84 -76.09 25.87
N HIS A 13 5.18 -75.96 25.89
CA HIS A 13 5.89 -74.67 25.78
C HIS A 13 6.66 -74.48 24.46
N ALA A 14 6.48 -75.36 23.46
CA ALA A 14 7.34 -75.37 22.26
C ALA A 14 6.61 -75.21 20.91
N LEU A 15 5.27 -75.18 20.85
CA LEU A 15 4.53 -75.16 19.58
C LEU A 15 3.71 -73.88 19.31
N SER A 16 3.47 -73.04 20.31
CA SER A 16 2.76 -71.76 20.15
C SER A 16 3.70 -70.59 19.80
N LEU A 17 5.00 -70.69 20.07
CA LEU A 17 5.99 -69.66 19.78
C LEU A 17 6.52 -69.70 18.33
N LEU A 18 6.56 -70.87 17.68
CA LEU A 18 6.99 -70.96 16.28
C LEU A 18 5.91 -70.54 15.25
N ALA A 19 4.62 -70.64 15.60
CA ALA A 19 3.53 -70.18 14.71
C ALA A 19 3.37 -68.64 14.70
N ALA A 20 3.75 -67.97 15.80
CA ALA A 20 3.75 -66.50 15.88
C ALA A 20 4.93 -65.88 15.11
N LEU A 21 6.10 -66.52 15.13
CA LEU A 21 7.32 -66.01 14.48
C LEU A 21 7.29 -66.09 12.93
N VAL A 22 6.49 -67.00 12.34
CA VAL A 22 6.34 -67.11 10.88
C VAL A 22 5.26 -66.15 10.32
N ARG A 23 4.26 -65.75 11.12
CA ARG A 23 3.30 -64.68 10.76
C ARG A 23 3.88 -63.28 10.94
N VAL A 24 4.74 -63.08 11.95
CA VAL A 24 5.41 -61.78 12.19
C VAL A 24 6.48 -61.48 11.14
N ARG A 25 7.17 -62.48 10.57
CA ARG A 25 8.13 -62.24 9.46
C ARG A 25 7.45 -61.92 8.12
N ARG A 26 6.26 -62.44 7.82
CA ARG A 26 5.51 -62.06 6.61
C ARG A 26 4.85 -60.69 6.72
N CYS A 27 4.42 -60.27 7.92
CA CYS A 27 4.00 -58.88 8.15
C CYS A 27 5.18 -57.90 8.20
N LEU A 28 6.36 -58.28 8.73
CA LEU A 28 7.52 -57.38 8.73
C LEU A 28 8.13 -57.17 7.34
N VAL A 29 8.06 -58.13 6.40
CA VAL A 29 8.52 -57.90 5.01
C VAL A 29 7.48 -57.11 4.19
N PHE A 30 6.18 -57.20 4.53
CA PHE A 30 5.14 -56.32 3.94
C PHE A 30 5.14 -54.91 4.56
N CYS A 31 5.50 -54.77 5.84
CA CYS A 31 5.66 -53.48 6.52
C CYS A 31 7.02 -52.82 6.26
N LEU A 32 8.11 -53.57 6.01
CA LEU A 32 9.37 -52.98 5.55
C LEU A 32 9.33 -52.53 4.08
N ALA A 33 8.44 -53.09 3.25
CA ALA A 33 8.14 -52.56 1.92
C ALA A 33 7.25 -51.29 1.95
N LEU A 34 6.63 -50.98 3.09
CA LEU A 34 5.91 -49.72 3.36
C LEU A 34 6.71 -48.72 4.21
N LEU A 35 7.88 -49.12 4.72
CA LEU A 35 8.80 -48.29 5.52
C LEU A 35 10.05 -47.85 4.74
N VAL A 36 10.08 -48.11 3.43
CA VAL A 36 11.04 -47.51 2.48
C VAL A 36 10.27 -46.72 1.41
N THR A 37 9.47 -45.76 1.87
CA THR A 37 9.27 -44.44 1.24
C THR A 37 8.52 -43.50 2.21
N PRO A 38 9.22 -42.81 3.13
CA PRO A 38 8.82 -41.48 3.56
C PRO A 38 9.90 -40.52 3.06
N LEU A 39 9.90 -40.29 1.76
CA LEU A 39 10.78 -39.33 1.11
C LEU A 39 10.00 -38.57 0.04
N PHE A 40 8.81 -38.05 0.37
CA PHE A 40 8.24 -36.93 -0.36
C PHE A 40 7.49 -35.98 0.58
N CYS A 41 8.18 -34.87 0.84
CA CYS A 41 7.68 -33.52 1.15
C CYS A 41 6.71 -33.32 2.33
N VAL A 42 7.28 -32.98 3.48
CA VAL A 42 6.80 -31.80 4.20
C VAL A 42 7.13 -30.61 3.31
N ALA A 43 6.16 -30.08 2.55
CA ALA A 43 6.38 -28.87 1.79
C ALA A 43 6.50 -27.69 2.77
N GLN A 44 7.74 -27.32 3.10
CA GLN A 44 8.15 -25.91 3.09
C GLN A 44 7.38 -25.24 1.97
N ASP A 45 6.68 -24.12 2.21
CA ASP A 45 5.85 -23.41 1.23
C ASP A 45 6.57 -23.45 -0.13
N ALA A 46 6.19 -24.44 -0.96
CA ALA A 46 7.02 -24.82 -2.09
C ALA A 46 7.02 -23.59 -2.96
N ASN A 47 8.21 -23.13 -3.36
CA ASN A 47 8.35 -21.98 -4.26
C ASN A 47 7.24 -22.12 -5.30
N VAL A 48 6.29 -21.18 -5.39
CA VAL A 48 5.04 -21.41 -6.14
C VAL A 48 5.33 -21.88 -7.57
N ALA A 49 6.48 -21.47 -8.13
CA ALA A 49 7.04 -21.94 -9.38
C ALA A 49 7.29 -23.47 -9.47
N GLU A 50 7.63 -24.16 -8.38
CA GLU A 50 7.84 -25.61 -8.32
C GLU A 50 6.56 -26.43 -8.54
N ARG A 51 5.39 -25.80 -8.42
CA ARG A 51 4.09 -26.40 -8.74
C ARG A 51 3.80 -26.41 -10.24
N TYR A 52 4.68 -25.83 -11.04
CA TYR A 52 4.51 -25.66 -12.48
C TYR A 52 5.52 -26.49 -13.25
N ASP A 53 5.07 -27.11 -14.32
CA ASP A 53 5.95 -27.61 -15.37
C ASP A 53 6.27 -26.49 -16.35
N LYS A 54 7.54 -26.39 -16.72
CA LYS A 54 8.04 -25.45 -17.71
C LYS A 54 8.20 -26.14 -19.06
N ALA A 55 7.74 -25.49 -20.11
CA ALA A 55 8.04 -25.84 -21.49
C ALA A 55 8.59 -24.61 -22.23
N ASP A 56 9.66 -24.82 -22.98
CA ASP A 56 10.24 -23.80 -23.84
C ASP A 56 9.82 -24.09 -25.28
N VAL A 57 9.22 -23.11 -25.95
CA VAL A 57 8.70 -23.27 -27.30
C VAL A 57 9.10 -22.08 -28.17
N MET A 58 9.22 -22.35 -29.47
CA MET A 58 9.37 -21.35 -30.51
C MET A 58 8.01 -21.19 -31.19
N ILE A 59 7.37 -20.04 -30.98
CA ILE A 59 6.04 -19.76 -31.56
C ILE A 59 6.24 -19.09 -32.92
N PRO A 60 5.87 -19.74 -34.04
CA PRO A 60 5.92 -19.09 -35.34
C PRO A 60 4.79 -18.05 -35.47
N VAL A 61 5.15 -16.85 -35.91
CA VAL A 61 4.19 -15.79 -36.25
C VAL A 61 4.04 -15.66 -37.77
N ARG A 62 3.10 -14.85 -38.26
CA ARG A 62 2.63 -14.86 -39.67
C ARG A 62 3.69 -14.65 -40.74
N ASP A 63 4.81 -14.01 -40.43
CA ASP A 63 5.94 -13.78 -41.34
C ASP A 63 7.00 -14.89 -41.27
N GLY A 64 6.75 -15.96 -40.50
CA GLY A 64 7.63 -17.10 -40.33
C GLY A 64 8.73 -16.89 -39.29
N VAL A 65 8.82 -15.71 -38.66
CA VAL A 65 9.70 -15.51 -37.51
C VAL A 65 9.19 -16.33 -36.34
N GLU A 66 10.11 -16.89 -35.57
CA GLU A 66 9.76 -17.64 -34.36
C GLU A 66 10.13 -16.84 -33.10
N LEU A 67 9.20 -16.77 -32.16
CA LEU A 67 9.35 -16.06 -30.90
C LEU A 67 9.51 -17.04 -29.73
N TYR A 68 10.61 -16.92 -29.01
CA TYR A 68 10.90 -17.75 -27.84
C TYR A 68 9.92 -17.45 -26.72
N THR A 69 9.27 -18.51 -26.22
CA THR A 69 8.22 -18.42 -25.22
C THR A 69 8.39 -19.52 -24.18
N GLU A 70 8.40 -19.14 -22.90
CA GLU A 70 8.35 -20.06 -21.77
C GLU A 70 6.90 -20.20 -21.29
N ILE A 71 6.44 -21.43 -21.16
CA ILE A 71 5.08 -21.77 -20.73
C ILE A 71 5.16 -22.53 -19.41
N TYR A 72 4.44 -22.03 -18.42
CA TYR A 72 4.33 -22.60 -17.09
C TYR A 72 2.91 -23.10 -16.88
N SER A 73 2.75 -24.42 -16.84
CA SER A 73 1.47 -25.07 -16.60
C SER A 73 1.44 -25.70 -15.21
N PRO A 74 0.42 -25.43 -14.37
CA PRO A 74 0.35 -26.01 -13.03
C PRO A 74 0.12 -27.52 -13.10
N ARG A 75 0.78 -28.26 -12.20
CA ARG A 75 0.61 -29.72 -12.06
C ARG A 75 -0.73 -30.06 -11.44
N ASP A 76 -1.26 -31.24 -11.80
CA ASP A 76 -2.39 -31.90 -11.13
C ASP A 76 -3.70 -31.08 -11.07
N VAL A 77 -3.95 -30.22 -12.07
CA VAL A 77 -5.21 -29.47 -12.16
C VAL A 77 -6.21 -30.19 -13.06
N ALA A 78 -7.39 -30.49 -12.52
CA ALA A 78 -8.45 -31.25 -13.22
C ALA A 78 -9.33 -30.40 -14.16
N LYS A 79 -9.21 -29.07 -14.13
CA LYS A 79 -10.02 -28.14 -14.93
C LYS A 79 -9.14 -27.39 -15.92
N ASP A 80 -9.70 -27.09 -17.09
CA ASP A 80 -9.05 -26.20 -18.05
C ASP A 80 -8.88 -24.79 -17.45
N LEU A 81 -7.70 -24.19 -17.65
CA LEU A 81 -7.29 -22.93 -17.04
C LEU A 81 -7.09 -21.82 -18.07
N PRO A 82 -7.31 -20.56 -17.71
CA PRO A 82 -6.91 -19.44 -18.55
C PRO A 82 -5.40 -19.20 -18.54
N ILE A 83 -4.93 -18.50 -19.57
CA ILE A 83 -3.51 -18.14 -19.73
C ILE A 83 -3.31 -16.67 -19.34
N ILE A 84 -2.29 -16.39 -18.53
CA ILE A 84 -1.73 -15.05 -18.35
C ILE A 84 -0.51 -14.92 -19.25
N PHE A 85 -0.56 -13.99 -20.20
CA PHE A 85 0.46 -13.79 -21.22
C PHE A 85 1.22 -12.48 -20.98
N LEU A 86 2.54 -12.56 -20.94
CA LEU A 86 3.46 -11.43 -20.78
C LEU A 86 4.48 -11.45 -21.92
N ARG A 87 4.55 -10.37 -22.68
CA ARG A 87 5.58 -10.15 -23.72
C ARG A 87 6.60 -9.14 -23.20
N THR A 88 7.88 -9.36 -23.47
CA THR A 88 8.92 -8.52 -22.88
C THR A 88 10.18 -8.44 -23.74
N PRO A 89 10.87 -7.28 -23.78
CA PRO A 89 12.20 -7.20 -24.37
C PRO A 89 13.32 -7.50 -23.36
N TYR A 90 12.99 -7.87 -22.10
CA TYR A 90 13.90 -7.92 -20.94
C TYR A 90 14.37 -9.34 -20.55
N ARG A 91 14.70 -10.19 -21.52
CA ARG A 91 15.11 -11.60 -21.38
C ARG A 91 14.15 -12.44 -20.54
N VAL A 92 13.55 -13.43 -21.17
CA VAL A 92 12.74 -14.43 -20.46
C VAL A 92 13.63 -15.51 -19.83
N ALA A 93 14.52 -16.13 -20.61
CA ALA A 93 15.35 -17.23 -20.14
C ALA A 93 16.47 -16.78 -19.20
N GLU A 94 16.42 -17.20 -17.94
CA GLU A 94 17.48 -16.92 -16.95
C GLU A 94 18.65 -17.91 -17.09
N PRO A 95 19.93 -17.47 -16.95
CA PRO A 95 21.11 -18.31 -17.15
C PRO A 95 21.21 -19.57 -16.27
N ASN A 96 20.47 -19.62 -15.14
CA ASN A 96 20.48 -20.74 -14.20
C ASN A 96 19.32 -21.73 -14.39
N GLY A 97 18.43 -21.50 -15.36
CA GLY A 97 17.39 -22.44 -15.81
C GLY A 97 16.32 -22.84 -14.80
N LYS A 98 16.26 -22.24 -13.61
CA LYS A 98 15.39 -22.68 -12.50
C LYS A 98 14.51 -21.59 -11.88
N PHE A 99 14.43 -20.41 -12.49
CA PHE A 99 13.85 -19.26 -11.81
C PHE A 99 12.94 -18.44 -12.70
N THR A 100 11.68 -18.28 -12.28
CA THR A 100 10.76 -17.30 -12.86
C THR A 100 10.59 -16.14 -11.91
N ARG A 101 11.44 -15.12 -12.06
CA ARG A 101 11.40 -13.88 -11.26
C ARG A 101 9.99 -13.31 -11.08
N TYR A 102 9.10 -13.53 -12.05
CA TYR A 102 7.72 -13.09 -12.06
C TYR A 102 6.83 -13.77 -11.00
N PHE A 103 7.07 -15.04 -10.62
CA PHE A 103 6.24 -15.73 -9.61
C PHE A 103 6.42 -15.17 -8.21
N ASN A 104 7.56 -14.52 -7.94
CA ASN A 104 7.79 -13.78 -6.70
C ASN A 104 7.47 -12.28 -6.83
N SER A 105 6.98 -11.83 -7.99
CA SER A 105 6.65 -10.44 -8.26
C SER A 105 5.26 -10.30 -8.90
N THR A 106 5.21 -10.20 -10.22
CA THR A 106 4.04 -9.82 -11.02
C THR A 106 2.96 -10.89 -11.00
N PHE A 107 3.34 -12.17 -10.89
CA PHE A 107 2.42 -13.30 -10.85
C PHE A 107 2.15 -13.79 -9.43
N ARG A 108 2.64 -13.11 -8.38
CA ARG A 108 2.63 -13.62 -7.00
C ARG A 108 1.25 -14.06 -6.53
N GLU A 109 0.22 -13.22 -6.70
CA GLU A 109 -1.14 -13.54 -6.29
C GLU A 109 -1.89 -14.38 -7.35
N LEU A 110 -1.64 -14.11 -8.63
CA LEU A 110 -2.24 -14.90 -9.73
C LEU A 110 -1.83 -16.37 -9.64
N ALA A 111 -0.56 -16.67 -9.38
CA ALA A 111 -0.03 -18.03 -9.35
C ALA A 111 -0.64 -18.88 -8.21
N LYS A 112 -1.07 -18.24 -7.11
CA LYS A 112 -1.82 -18.91 -6.03
C LYS A 112 -3.22 -19.34 -6.46
N GLN A 113 -3.79 -18.70 -7.48
CA GLN A 113 -5.11 -19.00 -8.03
C GLN A 113 -5.07 -19.97 -9.22
N ASN A 114 -3.89 -20.49 -9.60
CA ASN A 114 -3.65 -21.38 -10.75
C ASN A 114 -4.06 -20.75 -12.10
N TYR A 115 -3.09 -20.19 -12.82
CA TYR A 115 -3.23 -19.81 -14.23
C TYR A 115 -2.17 -20.56 -15.02
N ILE A 116 -2.32 -20.74 -16.32
CA ILE A 116 -1.16 -21.03 -17.16
C ILE A 116 -0.43 -19.69 -17.37
N PHE A 117 0.90 -19.65 -17.26
CA PHE A 117 1.67 -18.44 -17.58
C PHE A 117 2.46 -18.64 -18.86
N ALA A 118 2.35 -17.72 -19.79
CA ALA A 118 3.19 -17.66 -20.98
C ALA A 118 4.02 -16.37 -20.94
N VAL A 119 5.34 -16.50 -21.03
CA VAL A 119 6.27 -15.36 -21.00
C VAL A 119 7.12 -15.41 -22.26
N GLN A 120 7.05 -14.38 -23.10
CA GLN A 120 7.65 -14.39 -24.44
C GLN A 120 8.69 -13.28 -24.60
N ASP A 121 9.85 -13.66 -25.15
CA ASP A 121 10.84 -12.70 -25.65
C ASP A 121 10.28 -12.00 -26.89
N ALA A 122 10.31 -10.68 -26.90
CA ALA A 122 9.86 -9.89 -28.04
C ALA A 122 10.67 -10.18 -29.31
N ARG A 123 10.08 -9.88 -30.48
CA ARG A 123 10.75 -9.95 -31.78
C ARG A 123 12.13 -9.29 -31.74
N GLY A 124 13.13 -10.01 -32.23
CA GLY A 124 14.53 -9.58 -32.31
C GLY A 124 15.28 -9.49 -30.98
N ARG A 125 14.70 -9.98 -29.88
CA ARG A 125 15.33 -9.98 -28.56
C ARG A 125 15.64 -11.41 -28.10
N HIS A 126 16.83 -11.60 -27.52
CA HIS A 126 17.23 -12.82 -26.83
C HIS A 126 16.98 -14.11 -27.62
N GLY A 127 16.06 -14.98 -27.17
CA GLY A 127 15.74 -16.24 -27.84
C GLY A 127 14.96 -16.09 -29.15
N SER A 128 14.29 -14.95 -29.35
CA SER A 128 13.43 -14.70 -30.51
C SER A 128 14.20 -14.30 -31.77
N GLY A 129 13.67 -14.70 -32.93
CA GLY A 129 14.14 -14.26 -34.24
C GLY A 129 13.60 -12.87 -34.62
N GLY A 130 13.95 -12.40 -35.83
CA GLY A 130 13.54 -11.10 -36.37
C GLY A 130 14.43 -9.93 -35.92
N GLN A 131 13.94 -8.70 -36.08
CA GLN A 131 14.64 -7.48 -35.71
C GLN A 131 13.86 -6.69 -34.65
N PHE A 132 14.58 -6.27 -33.61
CA PHE A 132 14.03 -5.39 -32.60
C PHE A 132 14.03 -3.97 -33.14
N GLU A 133 12.89 -3.30 -32.99
CA GLU A 133 12.72 -1.90 -33.36
C GLU A 133 12.03 -1.23 -32.18
N TRP A 134 12.69 -0.23 -31.61
CA TRP A 134 12.08 0.60 -30.59
C TRP A 134 10.90 1.35 -31.20
N ASN A 135 9.77 1.42 -30.49
CA ASN A 135 8.59 2.17 -30.95
C ASN A 135 8.11 1.76 -32.36
N ARG A 136 8.22 0.47 -32.71
CA ARG A 136 7.79 -0.09 -34.00
C ARG A 136 6.39 0.41 -34.36
N SER A 137 6.28 1.08 -35.49
CA SER A 137 5.03 1.68 -35.96
C SER A 137 3.90 0.65 -36.11
N VAL A 138 2.66 1.11 -35.90
CA VAL A 138 1.48 0.30 -36.16
C VAL A 138 1.34 0.07 -37.65
N ARG A 139 1.06 -1.17 -38.05
CA ARG A 139 0.94 -1.51 -39.47
C ARG A 139 -0.27 -0.85 -40.12
N HIS A 140 -0.23 -0.69 -41.43
CA HIS A 140 -1.44 -0.41 -42.20
C HIS A 140 -2.34 -1.65 -42.26
N ARG A 141 -3.56 -1.56 -41.72
CA ARG A 141 -4.52 -2.69 -41.64
C ARG A 141 -4.86 -3.35 -42.98
N THR A 142 -4.65 -2.66 -44.11
CA THR A 142 -4.91 -3.16 -45.46
C THR A 142 -3.80 -4.07 -46.00
N ASP A 143 -2.62 -4.05 -45.40
CA ASP A 143 -1.53 -4.97 -45.76
C ASP A 143 -1.55 -6.20 -44.85
N ALA A 144 -2.06 -7.31 -45.37
CA ALA A 144 -2.15 -8.58 -44.65
C ALA A 144 -0.79 -9.19 -44.29
N LYS A 145 0.31 -8.77 -44.93
CA LYS A 145 1.67 -9.25 -44.65
C LYS A 145 2.45 -8.33 -43.74
N ALA A 146 1.97 -7.12 -43.49
CA ALA A 146 2.62 -6.20 -42.56
C ALA A 146 2.55 -6.74 -41.13
N ILE A 147 3.59 -6.45 -40.36
CA ILE A 147 3.75 -6.89 -38.97
C ILE A 147 3.91 -5.69 -38.05
N ASP A 148 3.43 -5.83 -36.83
CA ASP A 148 3.67 -4.93 -35.72
C ASP A 148 3.61 -5.69 -34.38
N ALA A 149 3.71 -4.97 -33.27
CA ALA A 149 3.60 -5.55 -31.94
C ALA A 149 2.22 -6.19 -31.67
N SER A 150 1.15 -5.68 -32.30
CA SER A 150 -0.21 -6.19 -32.18
C SER A 150 -0.36 -7.54 -32.90
N THR A 151 0.17 -7.67 -34.12
CA THR A 151 0.12 -8.92 -34.87
C THR A 151 0.91 -10.04 -34.22
N ASP A 152 2.09 -9.74 -33.67
CA ASP A 152 2.87 -10.74 -32.95
C ASP A 152 2.13 -11.22 -31.69
N ALA A 153 1.43 -10.32 -30.99
CA ALA A 153 0.60 -10.70 -29.85
C ALA A 153 -0.61 -11.53 -30.30
N TYR A 154 -1.28 -11.15 -31.40
CA TYR A 154 -2.40 -11.88 -31.98
C TYR A 154 -2.02 -13.31 -32.34
N ASP A 155 -0.94 -13.49 -33.11
CA ASP A 155 -0.48 -14.78 -33.59
C ASP A 155 0.00 -15.66 -32.42
N SER A 156 0.65 -15.06 -31.42
CA SER A 156 1.05 -15.77 -30.22
C SER A 156 -0.14 -16.26 -29.40
N ILE A 157 -1.17 -15.42 -29.22
CA ILE A 157 -2.39 -15.83 -28.52
C ILE A 157 -3.12 -16.94 -29.28
N ASP A 158 -3.25 -16.83 -30.60
CA ASP A 158 -3.87 -17.85 -31.46
C ASP A 158 -3.13 -19.20 -31.32
N TRP A 159 -1.80 -19.17 -31.34
CA TRP A 159 -0.98 -20.36 -31.14
C TRP A 159 -1.16 -20.94 -29.74
N LEU A 160 -1.12 -20.10 -28.70
CA LEU A 160 -1.22 -20.54 -27.30
C LEU A 160 -2.53 -21.28 -27.03
N VAL A 161 -3.67 -20.73 -27.45
CA VAL A 161 -4.98 -21.36 -27.20
C VAL A 161 -5.19 -22.66 -27.99
N LYS A 162 -4.49 -22.84 -29.12
CA LYS A 162 -4.56 -24.07 -29.93
C LYS A 162 -3.60 -25.17 -29.48
N ASN A 163 -2.45 -24.81 -28.91
CA ASN A 163 -1.34 -25.75 -28.69
C ASN A 163 -1.08 -26.06 -27.20
N VAL A 164 -1.45 -25.18 -26.27
CA VAL A 164 -1.24 -25.43 -24.84
C VAL A 164 -2.36 -26.31 -24.30
N LYS A 165 -2.03 -27.51 -23.83
CA LYS A 165 -3.04 -28.43 -23.28
C LYS A 165 -3.61 -27.92 -21.95
N GLY A 166 -4.88 -28.21 -21.70
CA GLY A 166 -5.56 -27.84 -20.46
C GLY A 166 -5.86 -26.35 -20.34
N ASN A 167 -5.92 -25.62 -21.48
CA ASN A 167 -6.32 -24.22 -21.50
C ASN A 167 -7.82 -24.06 -21.80
N ASN A 168 -8.47 -23.05 -21.23
CA ASN A 168 -9.92 -22.80 -21.38
C ASN A 168 -10.27 -21.86 -22.55
N GLY A 169 -9.30 -21.56 -23.43
CA GLY A 169 -9.47 -20.66 -24.57
C GLY A 169 -9.50 -19.16 -24.23
N ARG A 170 -9.22 -18.76 -22.98
CA ARG A 170 -9.16 -17.35 -22.57
C ARG A 170 -7.74 -16.95 -22.15
N VAL A 171 -7.34 -15.76 -22.57
CA VAL A 171 -6.04 -15.17 -22.29
C VAL A 171 -6.24 -13.80 -21.63
N GLY A 172 -5.50 -13.54 -20.56
CA GLY A 172 -5.26 -12.21 -20.03
C GLY A 172 -3.86 -11.74 -20.37
N MET A 173 -3.67 -10.46 -20.66
CA MET A 173 -2.34 -9.87 -20.83
C MET A 173 -2.04 -8.85 -19.74
N LEU A 174 -0.79 -8.83 -19.26
CA LEU A 174 -0.31 -7.80 -18.35
C LEU A 174 1.17 -7.53 -18.55
N GLY A 175 1.62 -6.35 -18.14
CA GLY A 175 3.03 -6.00 -18.17
C GLY A 175 3.30 -4.61 -17.63
N VAL A 176 4.48 -4.43 -17.04
CA VAL A 176 5.00 -3.14 -16.55
C VAL A 176 5.96 -2.54 -17.57
N LEU A 177 5.92 -1.23 -17.83
CA LEU A 177 6.84 -0.53 -18.76
C LEU A 177 6.58 -0.96 -20.22
N TYR A 178 7.63 -1.35 -20.95
CA TYR A 178 7.56 -1.84 -22.32
C TYR A 178 6.71 -3.12 -22.48
N PRO A 179 6.73 -4.08 -21.53
CA PRO A 179 5.68 -5.09 -21.43
C PRO A 179 4.26 -4.51 -21.39
N GLY A 180 4.04 -3.41 -20.69
CA GLY A 180 2.78 -2.66 -20.70
C GLY A 180 2.45 -2.08 -22.08
N TRP A 181 3.45 -1.54 -22.78
CA TRP A 181 3.31 -1.09 -24.18
C TRP A 181 2.86 -2.23 -25.09
N TYR A 182 3.41 -3.44 -24.94
CA TYR A 182 2.93 -4.61 -25.69
C TYR A 182 1.47 -4.96 -25.39
N VAL A 183 0.98 -4.73 -24.16
CA VAL A 183 -0.45 -4.87 -23.84
C VAL A 183 -1.27 -3.81 -24.56
N THR A 184 -0.85 -2.54 -24.51
CA THR A 184 -1.51 -1.44 -25.23
C THR A 184 -1.57 -1.69 -26.73
N MET A 185 -0.49 -2.17 -27.34
CA MET A 185 -0.47 -2.51 -28.76
C MET A 185 -1.38 -3.70 -29.09
N ALA A 186 -1.50 -4.70 -28.20
CA ALA A 186 -2.43 -5.81 -28.37
C ALA A 186 -3.91 -5.37 -28.30
N LEU A 187 -4.22 -4.23 -27.67
CA LEU A 187 -5.58 -3.67 -27.65
C LEU A 187 -6.00 -3.02 -28.98
N ILE A 188 -5.07 -2.74 -29.91
CA ILE A 188 -5.38 -2.14 -31.21
C ILE A 188 -6.17 -3.11 -32.09
N ASP A 189 -5.70 -4.36 -32.20
CA ASP A 189 -6.33 -5.45 -32.95
C ASP A 189 -6.33 -6.75 -32.11
N PRO A 190 -7.13 -6.81 -31.04
CA PRO A 190 -7.05 -7.90 -30.06
C PRO A 190 -7.53 -9.22 -30.65
N HIS A 191 -6.82 -10.30 -30.33
CA HIS A 191 -7.29 -11.65 -30.63
C HIS A 191 -8.60 -11.95 -29.86
N PRO A 192 -9.61 -12.65 -30.43
CA PRO A 192 -10.86 -12.94 -29.74
C PRO A 192 -10.74 -13.70 -28.40
N ALA A 193 -9.61 -14.38 -28.19
CA ALA A 193 -9.29 -15.05 -26.92
C ALA A 193 -8.72 -14.11 -25.85
N LEU A 194 -8.31 -12.88 -26.19
CA LEU A 194 -7.91 -11.87 -25.21
C LEU A 194 -9.16 -11.35 -24.50
N ARG A 195 -9.31 -11.71 -23.22
CA ARG A 195 -10.52 -11.42 -22.42
C ARG A 195 -10.28 -10.46 -21.26
N ALA A 196 -9.03 -10.14 -20.96
CA ALA A 196 -8.65 -9.13 -19.98
C ALA A 196 -7.27 -8.55 -20.31
N ALA A 197 -7.06 -7.27 -20.10
CA ALA A 197 -5.80 -6.59 -20.32
C ALA A 197 -5.43 -5.70 -19.14
N SER A 198 -4.16 -5.65 -18.76
CA SER A 198 -3.65 -4.70 -17.77
C SER A 198 -2.34 -4.08 -18.26
N PRO A 199 -2.41 -2.97 -19.02
CA PRO A 199 -1.25 -2.15 -19.32
C PRO A 199 -0.81 -1.40 -18.05
N GLN A 200 0.39 -1.67 -17.55
CA GLN A 200 0.88 -1.10 -16.29
C GLN A 200 2.08 -0.20 -16.54
N ALA A 201 1.98 1.09 -16.19
CA ALA A 201 2.91 2.15 -16.59
C ALA A 201 3.38 2.01 -18.03
N SER A 202 2.39 1.84 -18.91
CA SER A 202 2.60 1.72 -20.33
C SER A 202 2.92 3.12 -20.90
N PRO A 203 4.02 3.28 -21.64
CA PRO A 203 4.22 4.50 -22.42
C PRO A 203 3.15 4.63 -23.50
N SER A 204 2.71 5.86 -23.76
CA SER A 204 1.76 6.19 -24.82
C SER A 204 2.42 7.02 -25.92
N ASP A 205 3.29 7.96 -25.51
CA ASP A 205 3.95 8.93 -26.37
C ASP A 205 5.29 9.39 -25.76
N TYR A 206 6.35 8.84 -26.32
CA TYR A 206 7.72 9.09 -25.91
C TYR A 206 8.20 10.54 -26.06
N PHE A 207 7.53 11.38 -26.86
CA PHE A 207 7.93 12.78 -27.03
C PHE A 207 7.24 13.71 -26.02
N ILE A 208 6.03 13.35 -25.59
CA ILE A 208 5.15 14.22 -24.80
C ILE A 208 5.31 14.01 -23.29
N GLY A 209 5.54 12.81 -22.78
CA GLY A 209 5.44 12.61 -21.33
C GLY A 209 5.89 11.28 -20.73
N ASP A 210 6.83 10.60 -21.39
CA ASP A 210 7.27 9.25 -21.03
C ASP A 210 8.81 9.18 -20.98
N ASP A 211 9.39 8.00 -21.15
CA ASP A 211 10.81 7.68 -20.90
C ASP A 211 11.83 8.71 -21.45
N PHE A 212 11.66 9.19 -22.69
CA PHE A 212 12.70 9.93 -23.42
C PHE A 212 12.51 11.43 -23.48
N PHE A 213 11.27 11.93 -23.56
CA PHE A 213 11.01 13.35 -23.54
C PHE A 213 9.77 13.68 -22.72
N HIS A 214 9.79 14.89 -22.15
CA HIS A 214 8.66 15.52 -21.50
C HIS A 214 8.39 16.87 -22.14
N PHE A 215 7.25 17.01 -22.83
CA PHE A 215 6.86 18.19 -23.59
C PHE A 215 8.02 18.79 -24.42
N GLY A 216 8.74 17.91 -25.14
CA GLY A 216 9.88 18.22 -25.98
C GLY A 216 11.23 18.41 -25.28
N ALA A 217 11.30 18.33 -23.95
CA ALA A 217 12.54 18.32 -23.17
C ALA A 217 13.13 16.91 -23.10
N PHE A 218 14.40 16.72 -23.50
CA PHE A 218 15.00 15.40 -23.68
C PHE A 218 15.60 14.87 -22.38
N ARG A 219 15.39 13.59 -22.07
CA ARG A 219 15.76 12.98 -20.80
C ARG A 219 17.06 12.19 -20.91
N LEU A 220 18.17 12.72 -20.39
CA LEU A 220 19.54 12.21 -20.63
C LEU A 220 19.78 10.79 -20.10
N GLY A 221 19.68 10.58 -18.78
CA GLY A 221 19.89 9.26 -18.17
C GLY A 221 19.04 8.17 -18.85
N PRO A 222 17.71 8.39 -18.97
CA PRO A 222 16.82 7.51 -19.73
C PRO A 222 17.23 7.20 -21.15
N SER A 223 17.56 8.24 -21.90
CA SER A 223 17.89 8.11 -23.31
C SER A 223 19.29 7.57 -23.55
N ALA A 224 20.17 7.55 -22.54
CA ALA A 224 21.48 6.90 -22.62
C ALA A 224 21.38 5.41 -22.24
N GLU A 225 20.77 5.11 -21.10
CA GLU A 225 20.78 3.76 -20.52
C GLU A 225 19.86 2.79 -21.26
N LEU A 226 18.63 3.23 -21.58
CA LEU A 226 17.60 2.33 -22.10
C LEU A 226 17.87 1.91 -23.55
N PRO A 227 18.23 2.81 -24.49
CA PRO A 227 18.68 2.39 -25.83
C PRO A 227 19.91 1.48 -25.79
N TYR A 228 20.88 1.76 -24.93
CA TYR A 228 22.07 0.93 -24.80
C TYR A 228 21.75 -0.49 -24.31
N LEU A 229 20.76 -0.63 -23.41
CA LEU A 229 20.28 -1.93 -22.93
C LEU A 229 19.82 -2.85 -24.07
N PHE A 230 19.21 -2.28 -25.11
CA PHE A 230 18.57 -3.04 -26.18
C PHE A 230 19.36 -3.11 -27.48
N ASP A 231 19.99 -2.00 -27.88
CA ASP A 231 20.60 -1.89 -29.20
C ASP A 231 22.04 -2.42 -29.21
N PHE A 232 22.77 -2.34 -28.09
CA PHE A 232 24.18 -2.70 -28.05
C PHE A 232 24.41 -4.19 -28.33
N ASP A 233 23.68 -5.05 -27.62
CA ASP A 233 23.64 -6.49 -27.90
C ASP A 233 22.19 -6.97 -27.83
N PRO A 234 21.58 -7.36 -28.97
CA PRO A 234 20.20 -7.82 -29.00
C PRO A 234 19.96 -9.14 -28.23
N LYS A 235 21.04 -9.89 -27.95
CA LYS A 235 21.00 -11.15 -27.21
C LYS A 235 21.18 -10.96 -25.72
N GLU A 236 21.74 -9.83 -25.27
CA GLU A 236 22.01 -9.54 -23.87
C GLU A 236 21.23 -8.31 -23.35
N ASN A 237 21.29 -8.09 -22.04
CA ASN A 237 20.81 -6.88 -21.39
C ASN A 237 22.03 -6.10 -20.90
N SER A 238 22.61 -5.27 -21.77
CA SER A 238 23.84 -4.53 -21.50
C SER A 238 23.60 -3.34 -20.57
N ARG A 239 24.56 -3.05 -19.68
CA ARG A 239 24.51 -1.83 -18.85
C ARG A 239 25.35 -0.73 -19.49
N PHE A 240 24.83 0.49 -19.49
CA PHE A 240 25.58 1.65 -19.98
C PHE A 240 26.87 1.84 -19.14
N PRO A 241 28.04 1.97 -19.78
CA PRO A 241 29.32 1.99 -19.09
C PRO A 241 29.68 3.42 -18.66
N PHE A 242 28.99 3.97 -17.66
CA PHE A 242 29.39 5.25 -17.07
C PHE A 242 30.83 5.16 -16.53
N ASP A 243 31.71 6.05 -16.98
CA ASP A 243 33.09 6.18 -16.53
C ASP A 243 33.23 7.08 -15.28
N GLN A 244 32.14 7.72 -14.87
CA GLN A 244 32.03 8.52 -13.65
C GLN A 244 30.81 8.08 -12.82
N ILE A 245 30.96 8.11 -11.49
CA ILE A 245 29.87 7.75 -10.56
C ILE A 245 28.76 8.80 -10.54
N ASP A 246 29.14 10.09 -10.52
CA ASP A 246 28.18 11.19 -10.53
C ASP A 246 27.80 11.49 -11.98
N THR A 247 26.61 11.05 -12.39
CA THR A 247 26.11 11.28 -13.74
C THR A 247 25.94 12.76 -14.05
N TYR A 248 25.81 13.62 -13.02
CA TYR A 248 25.86 15.06 -13.20
C TYR A 248 27.20 15.49 -13.85
N GLU A 249 28.33 15.03 -13.32
CA GLU A 249 29.65 15.38 -13.89
C GLU A 249 29.85 14.68 -15.23
N PHE A 250 29.45 13.41 -15.36
CA PHE A 250 29.51 12.67 -16.62
C PHE A 250 28.88 13.43 -17.79
N PHE A 251 27.61 13.83 -17.65
CA PHE A 251 26.89 14.51 -18.73
C PHE A 251 27.37 15.96 -18.93
N LEU A 252 27.94 16.59 -17.90
CA LEU A 252 28.52 17.93 -18.02
C LEU A 252 29.82 17.88 -18.83
N ASP A 253 30.70 16.92 -18.53
CA ASP A 253 31.97 16.66 -19.21
C ASP A 253 31.79 16.11 -20.65
N MET A 254 30.72 15.33 -20.87
CA MET A 254 30.31 14.93 -22.21
C MET A 254 30.03 16.16 -23.09
N GLY A 255 29.48 17.23 -22.52
CA GLY A 255 29.16 18.45 -23.24
C GLY A 255 27.91 18.32 -24.13
N PRO A 256 27.93 18.84 -25.37
CA PRO A 256 26.81 18.70 -26.30
C PRO A 256 26.45 17.25 -26.65
N LEU A 257 25.16 17.01 -26.94
CA LEU A 257 24.61 15.65 -27.18
C LEU A 257 25.29 14.89 -28.33
N LYS A 258 25.71 15.60 -29.38
CA LYS A 258 26.39 14.98 -30.55
C LYS A 258 27.68 14.24 -30.19
N ASN A 259 28.29 14.56 -29.04
CA ASN A 259 29.50 13.89 -28.56
C ASN A 259 29.24 12.46 -28.05
N MET A 260 27.99 12.11 -27.71
CA MET A 260 27.62 10.80 -27.15
C MET A 260 28.02 9.65 -28.09
N ASN A 261 27.75 9.81 -29.39
CA ASN A 261 28.09 8.79 -30.39
C ASN A 261 29.60 8.65 -30.56
N GLU A 262 30.34 9.75 -30.66
CA GLU A 262 31.80 9.70 -30.83
C GLU A 262 32.48 9.04 -29.63
N ARG A 263 32.05 9.39 -28.41
CA ARG A 263 32.75 9.03 -27.17
C ARG A 263 32.28 7.73 -26.53
N TYR A 264 31.00 7.37 -26.63
CA TYR A 264 30.42 6.28 -25.82
C TYR A 264 29.62 5.24 -26.63
N LEU A 265 28.75 5.66 -27.54
CA LEU A 265 27.88 4.72 -28.27
C LEU A 265 28.51 4.16 -29.56
N HIS A 266 29.49 4.85 -30.14
CA HIS A 266 30.20 4.46 -31.36
C HIS A 266 29.28 4.07 -32.54
N GLY A 267 28.10 4.71 -32.62
CA GLY A 267 27.12 4.51 -33.71
C GLY A 267 26.33 3.21 -33.65
N VAL A 268 26.44 2.42 -32.58
CA VAL A 268 25.80 1.09 -32.49
C VAL A 268 24.32 1.10 -32.08
N SER A 269 23.78 2.26 -31.68
CA SER A 269 22.37 2.40 -31.28
C SER A 269 21.53 3.12 -32.33
N PRO A 270 20.71 2.39 -33.11
CA PRO A 270 19.72 2.99 -34.01
C PRO A 270 18.74 3.89 -33.27
N THR A 271 18.31 3.49 -32.07
CA THR A 271 17.34 4.25 -31.26
C THR A 271 17.91 5.63 -30.88
N TRP A 272 19.16 5.70 -30.43
CA TRP A 272 19.83 6.98 -30.18
C TRP A 272 19.92 7.84 -31.46
N ASN A 273 20.28 7.23 -32.60
CA ASN A 273 20.38 7.95 -33.87
C ASN A 273 19.03 8.53 -34.33
N HIS A 274 17.93 7.84 -34.03
CA HIS A 274 16.58 8.38 -34.25
C HIS A 274 16.32 9.60 -33.35
N PHE A 275 16.66 9.55 -32.06
CA PHE A 275 16.51 10.72 -31.17
C PHE A 275 17.27 11.94 -31.68
N MET A 276 18.50 11.73 -32.18
CA MET A 276 19.33 12.79 -32.75
C MET A 276 18.77 13.38 -34.06
N SER A 277 17.95 12.61 -34.78
CA SER A 277 17.36 12.98 -36.07
C SER A 277 15.96 13.59 -35.93
N HIS A 278 15.24 13.25 -34.87
CA HIS A 278 13.82 13.61 -34.64
C HIS A 278 13.66 14.55 -33.45
N SER A 279 14.28 15.74 -33.54
CA SER A 279 14.32 16.76 -32.46
C SER A 279 13.00 17.51 -32.19
N THR A 280 11.97 17.23 -32.98
CA THR A 280 10.62 17.82 -32.93
C THR A 280 9.58 16.70 -32.99
N TYR A 281 8.33 16.99 -32.68
CA TYR A 281 7.23 16.01 -32.78
C TYR A 281 6.81 15.80 -34.25
N ASP A 282 7.63 15.09 -35.00
CA ASP A 282 7.40 14.79 -36.42
C ASP A 282 6.68 13.44 -36.62
N GLU A 283 6.69 12.95 -37.86
CA GLU A 283 6.00 11.71 -38.23
C GLU A 283 6.55 10.48 -37.50
N TYR A 284 7.84 10.46 -37.13
CA TYR A 284 8.43 9.33 -36.41
C TYR A 284 7.74 9.11 -35.06
N TRP A 285 7.54 10.17 -34.29
CA TRP A 285 6.87 10.09 -32.99
C TRP A 285 5.39 9.76 -33.14
N ARG A 286 4.69 10.42 -34.07
CA ARG A 286 3.26 10.16 -34.32
C ARG A 286 3.01 8.73 -34.80
N ALA A 287 3.83 8.20 -35.70
CA ALA A 287 3.63 6.87 -36.28
C ALA A 287 3.83 5.73 -35.26
N GLY A 288 4.67 5.93 -34.25
CA GLY A 288 4.87 4.97 -33.16
C GLY A 288 3.90 5.12 -31.98
N GLY A 289 3.22 6.26 -31.85
CA GLY A 289 2.27 6.53 -30.78
C GLY A 289 1.01 5.65 -30.85
N ALA A 290 0.70 4.94 -29.75
CA ALA A 290 -0.42 3.99 -29.73
C ALA A 290 -1.80 4.69 -29.67
N LEU A 291 -1.88 5.90 -29.08
CA LEU A 291 -3.13 6.57 -28.73
C LEU A 291 -4.08 6.75 -29.92
N GLN A 292 -3.56 7.13 -31.09
CA GLN A 292 -4.39 7.37 -32.29
C GLN A 292 -5.03 6.09 -32.85
N HIS A 293 -4.51 4.91 -32.48
CA HIS A 293 -4.99 3.61 -32.95
C HIS A 293 -5.98 2.96 -31.97
N LEU A 294 -6.09 3.46 -30.73
CA LEU A 294 -7.06 3.00 -29.74
C LEU A 294 -8.44 3.64 -30.01
N THR A 295 -9.19 3.06 -30.96
CA THR A 295 -10.46 3.64 -31.43
C THR A 295 -11.71 3.04 -30.78
N ALA A 296 -11.58 1.98 -29.97
CA ALA A 296 -12.67 1.32 -29.27
C ALA A 296 -12.15 0.52 -28.05
N VAL A 297 -13.02 0.27 -27.08
CA VAL A 297 -12.74 -0.64 -25.95
C VAL A 297 -13.53 -1.93 -26.14
N SER A 298 -12.85 -3.02 -26.53
CA SER A 298 -13.46 -4.34 -26.75
C SER A 298 -12.98 -5.41 -25.78
N VAL A 299 -11.97 -5.10 -24.96
CA VAL A 299 -11.40 -5.98 -23.94
C VAL A 299 -11.43 -5.21 -22.62
N PRO A 300 -11.97 -5.78 -21.52
CA PRO A 300 -11.85 -5.22 -20.19
C PRO A 300 -10.39 -4.88 -19.88
N THR A 301 -10.11 -3.63 -19.52
CA THR A 301 -8.77 -3.06 -19.39
C THR A 301 -8.58 -2.43 -18.02
N LEU A 302 -7.57 -2.86 -17.29
CA LEU A 302 -7.14 -2.32 -16.00
C LEU A 302 -5.81 -1.58 -16.15
N ASN A 303 -5.86 -0.27 -16.36
CA ASN A 303 -4.69 0.59 -16.39
C ASN A 303 -4.10 0.73 -14.99
N VAL A 304 -2.77 0.65 -14.83
CA VAL A 304 -2.13 0.70 -13.51
C VAL A 304 -0.91 1.60 -13.55
N VAL A 305 -0.77 2.53 -12.61
CA VAL A 305 0.42 3.39 -12.52
C VAL A 305 0.65 3.87 -11.08
N GLY A 306 1.81 4.49 -10.83
CA GLY A 306 2.12 5.14 -9.55
C GLY A 306 2.10 6.66 -9.64
N TRP A 307 1.66 7.36 -8.60
CA TRP A 307 1.71 8.84 -8.56
C TRP A 307 3.12 9.41 -8.70
N TRP A 308 4.12 8.67 -8.25
CA TRP A 308 5.54 9.01 -8.38
C TRP A 308 6.25 8.10 -9.39
N ASP A 309 5.51 7.63 -10.40
CA ASP A 309 6.14 7.00 -11.55
C ASP A 309 7.01 8.04 -12.27
N ALA A 310 8.31 7.77 -12.26
CA ALA A 310 9.33 8.65 -12.81
C ALA A 310 9.56 8.44 -14.30
N GLU A 311 8.99 7.38 -14.87
CA GLU A 311 9.24 6.92 -16.24
C GLU A 311 7.99 7.20 -17.09
N ASN A 312 6.84 6.61 -16.77
CA ASN A 312 5.66 6.56 -17.66
C ASN A 312 4.35 6.88 -16.95
N PHE A 313 4.36 7.90 -16.08
CA PHE A 313 3.13 8.43 -15.50
C PHE A 313 2.22 9.04 -16.59
N GLY A 314 2.81 9.76 -17.55
CA GLY A 314 2.06 10.39 -18.63
C GLY A 314 1.36 9.37 -19.51
N GLY A 315 2.10 8.38 -20.00
CA GLY A 315 1.58 7.36 -20.89
C GLY A 315 0.38 6.61 -20.34
N ALA A 316 0.45 6.15 -19.08
CA ALA A 316 -0.64 5.40 -18.47
C ALA A 316 -1.91 6.24 -18.29
N MET A 317 -1.77 7.52 -17.91
CA MET A 317 -2.90 8.44 -17.79
C MET A 317 -3.51 8.76 -19.17
N ASP A 318 -2.68 9.02 -20.17
CA ASP A 318 -3.14 9.36 -21.52
C ASP A 318 -3.82 8.17 -22.21
N ILE A 319 -3.36 6.93 -21.97
CA ILE A 319 -4.02 5.70 -22.45
C ILE A 319 -5.39 5.55 -21.80
N TYR A 320 -5.50 5.72 -20.49
CA TYR A 320 -6.77 5.68 -19.78
C TYR A 320 -7.74 6.75 -20.31
N ASP A 321 -7.32 8.02 -20.39
CA ASP A 321 -8.15 9.12 -20.90
C ASP A 321 -8.60 8.86 -22.35
N LYS A 322 -7.71 8.28 -23.17
CA LYS A 322 -8.03 7.92 -24.56
C LYS A 322 -9.06 6.81 -24.63
N LEU A 323 -8.89 5.72 -23.88
CA LEU A 323 -9.84 4.61 -23.84
C LEU A 323 -11.20 5.06 -23.29
N GLU A 324 -11.20 5.89 -22.25
CA GLU A 324 -12.41 6.46 -21.64
C GLU A 324 -13.24 7.25 -22.67
N SER A 325 -12.59 8.05 -23.52
CA SER A 325 -13.29 8.82 -24.56
C SER A 325 -14.07 7.94 -25.57
N VAL A 326 -13.67 6.67 -25.72
CA VAL A 326 -14.26 5.71 -26.66
C VAL A 326 -14.93 4.52 -25.96
N ASP A 327 -14.94 4.46 -24.62
CA ASP A 327 -15.60 3.40 -23.88
C ASP A 327 -17.12 3.62 -23.88
N ARG A 328 -17.86 2.55 -24.14
CA ARG A 328 -19.33 2.54 -24.20
C ARG A 328 -19.94 1.47 -23.32
N ASN A 329 -19.11 0.63 -22.68
CA ASN A 329 -19.54 -0.57 -21.97
C ASN A 329 -18.90 -0.69 -20.58
N ASP A 330 -18.30 0.36 -20.04
CA ASP A 330 -17.69 0.39 -18.70
C ASP A 330 -16.64 -0.74 -18.54
N LEU A 331 -15.71 -0.77 -19.50
CA LEU A 331 -14.64 -1.76 -19.63
C LEU A 331 -13.27 -1.18 -19.30
N ASN A 332 -13.13 0.14 -19.18
CA ASN A 332 -11.88 0.84 -18.94
C ASN A 332 -11.79 1.27 -17.47
N HIS A 333 -10.86 0.67 -16.74
CA HIS A 333 -10.61 1.00 -15.34
C HIS A 333 -9.18 1.49 -15.13
N ILE A 334 -8.95 2.27 -14.08
CA ILE A 334 -7.61 2.71 -13.67
C ILE A 334 -7.35 2.52 -12.17
N VAL A 335 -6.13 2.10 -11.85
CA VAL A 335 -5.61 2.04 -10.49
C VAL A 335 -4.35 2.88 -10.36
N VAL A 336 -4.35 3.81 -9.42
CA VAL A 336 -3.17 4.65 -9.15
C VAL A 336 -2.77 4.57 -7.68
N GLY A 337 -1.62 3.96 -7.41
CA GLY A 337 -1.07 3.84 -6.05
C GLY A 337 0.05 4.85 -5.76
N PRO A 338 0.55 4.93 -4.51
CA PRO A 338 1.61 5.86 -4.12
C PRO A 338 3.00 5.34 -4.50
N TRP A 339 3.14 4.82 -5.71
CA TRP A 339 4.28 3.99 -6.10
C TRP A 339 5.28 4.73 -6.99
N ALA A 340 6.53 4.29 -6.93
CA ALA A 340 7.48 4.49 -8.01
C ALA A 340 7.24 3.50 -9.16
N HIS A 341 7.93 3.73 -10.28
CA HIS A 341 7.80 2.90 -11.47
C HIS A 341 7.96 1.39 -11.20
N GLY A 342 6.89 0.64 -11.51
CA GLY A 342 6.78 -0.82 -11.36
C GLY A 342 6.79 -1.34 -9.92
N GLN A 343 6.68 -0.48 -8.91
CA GLN A 343 6.82 -0.89 -7.51
C GLN A 343 5.65 -1.79 -7.05
N TRP A 344 4.46 -1.67 -7.66
CA TRP A 344 3.29 -2.52 -7.40
C TRP A 344 3.50 -3.99 -7.79
N ALA A 345 4.50 -4.31 -8.61
CA ALA A 345 4.82 -5.69 -8.91
C ALA A 345 5.63 -6.37 -7.78
N ARG A 346 6.18 -5.62 -6.82
CA ARG A 346 7.17 -6.13 -5.83
C ARG A 346 6.88 -5.61 -4.42
N GLY A 347 6.07 -6.37 -3.68
CA GLY A 347 5.68 -6.10 -2.28
C GLY A 347 6.18 -7.13 -1.26
N PRO A 348 5.95 -6.91 0.05
CA PRO A 348 5.17 -5.82 0.65
C PRO A 348 5.85 -4.44 0.57
N ARG A 349 5.08 -3.34 0.50
CA ARG A 349 5.60 -1.95 0.50
C ARG A 349 4.71 -0.98 1.27
N GLU A 350 5.26 -0.42 2.35
CA GLU A 350 4.59 0.57 3.21
C GLU A 350 5.16 2.00 3.02
N ASN A 351 6.17 2.20 2.17
CA ASN A 351 6.78 3.51 1.93
C ASN A 351 7.40 3.66 0.53
N LEU A 352 7.69 4.92 0.19
CA LEU A 352 8.56 5.33 -0.90
C LEU A 352 9.49 6.43 -0.41
N GLY A 353 10.79 6.15 -0.36
CA GLY A 353 11.76 7.07 0.26
C GLY A 353 11.41 7.33 1.72
N GLU A 354 11.38 8.60 2.10
CA GLU A 354 11.01 9.04 3.46
C GLU A 354 9.49 9.11 3.69
N TYR A 355 8.70 8.94 2.63
CA TYR A 355 7.24 9.04 2.66
C TYR A 355 6.59 7.70 3.02
N ASP A 356 5.88 7.68 4.15
CA ASP A 356 5.19 6.50 4.69
C ASP A 356 3.72 6.49 4.24
N PHE A 357 3.25 5.38 3.68
CA PHE A 357 1.87 5.18 3.24
C PHE A 357 0.95 4.72 4.37
N GLY A 358 1.49 4.22 5.48
CA GLY A 358 0.72 3.71 6.62
C GLY A 358 0.00 2.38 6.39
N SER A 359 0.17 1.75 5.22
CA SER A 359 -0.37 0.43 4.86
C SER A 359 0.43 -0.21 3.73
N ASP A 360 0.31 -1.54 3.58
CA ASP A 360 0.89 -2.25 2.44
C ASP A 360 0.01 -2.09 1.20
N THR A 361 0.32 -1.07 0.41
CA THR A 361 -0.49 -0.71 -0.76
C THR A 361 -0.32 -1.70 -1.91
N VAL A 362 0.80 -2.41 -1.96
CA VAL A 362 1.10 -3.39 -3.03
C VAL A 362 0.33 -4.68 -2.82
N ASP A 363 0.29 -5.18 -1.59
CA ASP A 363 -0.49 -6.36 -1.25
C ASP A 363 -1.99 -6.15 -1.46
N HIS A 364 -2.52 -4.98 -1.06
CA HIS A 364 -3.90 -4.60 -1.36
C HIS A 364 -4.18 -4.62 -2.88
N TYR A 365 -3.34 -3.97 -3.69
CA TYR A 365 -3.50 -3.97 -5.14
C TYR A 365 -3.49 -5.38 -5.74
N GLN A 366 -2.46 -6.20 -5.44
CA GLN A 366 -2.33 -7.50 -6.08
C GLN A 366 -3.45 -8.47 -5.64
N ARG A 367 -3.83 -8.47 -4.36
CA ARG A 367 -4.81 -9.43 -3.81
C ARG A 367 -6.25 -8.98 -4.03
N GLU A 368 -6.54 -7.70 -3.84
CA GLU A 368 -7.92 -7.19 -3.76
C GLU A 368 -8.39 -6.51 -5.05
N ILE A 369 -7.47 -6.20 -5.98
CA ILE A 369 -7.80 -5.54 -7.26
C ILE A 369 -7.36 -6.39 -8.47
N GLU A 370 -6.06 -6.62 -8.66
CA GLU A 370 -5.52 -7.26 -9.86
C GLU A 370 -5.99 -8.72 -9.99
N ALA A 371 -5.83 -9.53 -8.94
CA ALA A 371 -6.20 -10.93 -9.02
C ALA A 371 -7.73 -11.15 -9.19
N PRO A 372 -8.61 -10.41 -8.48
CA PRO A 372 -10.05 -10.46 -8.73
C PRO A 372 -10.45 -10.02 -10.14
N PHE A 373 -9.83 -8.97 -10.70
CA PHE A 373 -10.07 -8.53 -12.08
C PHE A 373 -9.84 -9.66 -13.08
N PHE A 374 -8.67 -10.30 -13.02
CA PHE A 374 -8.38 -11.42 -13.92
C PHE A 374 -9.26 -12.64 -13.65
N ALA A 375 -9.58 -12.96 -12.39
CA ALA A 375 -10.45 -14.07 -12.06
C ALA A 375 -11.87 -13.89 -12.64
N HIS A 376 -12.41 -12.68 -12.53
CA HIS A 376 -13.75 -12.36 -13.04
C HIS A 376 -13.83 -12.60 -14.56
N HIS A 377 -12.91 -12.01 -15.33
CA HIS A 377 -12.96 -12.07 -16.80
C HIS A 377 -12.46 -13.39 -17.39
N LEU A 378 -11.53 -14.09 -16.72
CA LEU A 378 -10.88 -15.28 -17.28
C LEU A 378 -11.41 -16.61 -16.72
N LYS A 379 -12.04 -16.60 -15.54
CA LYS A 379 -12.51 -17.81 -14.84
C LYS A 379 -14.01 -17.81 -14.56
N ASP A 380 -14.73 -16.75 -14.91
CA ASP A 380 -16.12 -16.51 -14.50
C ASP A 380 -16.29 -16.63 -12.97
N ALA A 381 -15.27 -16.19 -12.22
CA ALA A 381 -15.18 -16.39 -10.77
C ALA A 381 -15.06 -15.05 -10.05
N GLY A 382 -15.89 -14.87 -9.01
CA GLY A 382 -15.95 -13.64 -8.24
C GLY A 382 -16.72 -12.51 -8.93
N GLU A 383 -17.13 -11.53 -8.15
CA GLU A 383 -17.66 -10.26 -8.65
C GLU A 383 -16.49 -9.28 -8.85
N SER A 384 -16.37 -8.69 -10.03
CA SER A 384 -15.54 -7.50 -10.18
C SER A 384 -16.28 -6.33 -9.54
N ARG A 385 -15.81 -5.86 -8.39
CA ARG A 385 -16.33 -4.66 -7.69
C ARG A 385 -15.50 -3.41 -8.00
N LEU A 386 -14.78 -3.43 -9.12
CA LEU A 386 -13.91 -2.33 -9.51
C LEU A 386 -14.76 -1.17 -10.00
N GLN A 387 -14.58 -0.02 -9.35
CA GLN A 387 -15.07 1.25 -9.87
C GLN A 387 -14.18 1.70 -11.04
N GLU A 388 -14.66 2.67 -11.84
CA GLU A 388 -13.90 3.24 -12.97
C GLU A 388 -12.48 3.63 -12.56
N ALA A 389 -12.34 4.32 -11.42
CA ALA A 389 -11.04 4.70 -10.88
C ALA A 389 -10.87 4.31 -9.41
N THR A 390 -9.78 3.60 -9.10
CA THR A 390 -9.34 3.31 -7.72
C THR A 390 -7.99 3.97 -7.45
N MET A 391 -7.96 4.97 -6.58
CA MET A 391 -6.83 5.85 -6.43
C MET A 391 -6.42 6.01 -4.97
N PHE A 392 -5.12 5.90 -4.70
CA PHE A 392 -4.59 6.19 -3.38
C PHE A 392 -4.42 7.70 -3.21
N GLN A 393 -5.22 8.32 -2.34
CA GLN A 393 -5.03 9.73 -1.99
C GLN A 393 -3.78 9.87 -1.12
N THR A 394 -2.74 10.45 -1.71
CA THR A 394 -1.54 10.84 -0.97
C THR A 394 -1.88 11.98 -0.01
N GLY A 395 -1.16 12.10 1.10
CA GLY A 395 -1.44 13.09 2.13
C GLY A 395 -2.49 12.59 3.13
N SER A 396 -3.59 11.97 2.69
CA SER A 396 -4.50 11.25 3.59
C SER A 396 -4.08 9.81 3.87
N ASN A 397 -3.36 9.22 2.92
CA ASN A 397 -2.89 7.84 2.94
C ASN A 397 -4.04 6.83 2.94
N GLN A 398 -5.00 7.01 2.03
CA GLN A 398 -6.19 6.18 1.92
C GLN A 398 -6.51 5.85 0.46
N TRP A 399 -6.94 4.62 0.19
CA TRP A 399 -7.56 4.28 -1.09
C TRP A 399 -8.95 4.93 -1.18
N GLN A 400 -9.25 5.49 -2.34
CA GLN A 400 -10.53 6.07 -2.72
C GLN A 400 -10.97 5.48 -4.04
N THR A 401 -12.27 5.43 -4.26
CA THR A 401 -12.86 4.98 -5.51
C THR A 401 -13.75 6.06 -6.09
N PHE A 402 -13.78 6.17 -7.42
CA PHE A 402 -14.57 7.15 -8.13
C PHE A 402 -15.28 6.50 -9.32
N ASP A 403 -16.51 6.96 -9.57
CA ASP A 403 -17.33 6.54 -10.72
C ASP A 403 -16.91 7.26 -12.02
N ALA A 404 -15.95 8.18 -11.95
CA ALA A 404 -15.31 8.84 -13.07
C ALA A 404 -13.98 9.46 -12.63
N TRP A 405 -12.95 9.46 -13.49
CA TRP A 405 -11.75 10.25 -13.24
C TRP A 405 -11.41 11.23 -14.38
N PRO A 406 -11.12 12.51 -14.06
CA PRO A 406 -11.34 13.17 -12.76
C PRO A 406 -12.83 13.17 -12.33
N PRO A 407 -13.14 13.29 -11.03
CA PRO A 407 -14.53 13.28 -10.57
C PRO A 407 -15.30 14.45 -11.17
N ARG A 408 -16.54 14.18 -11.61
CA ARG A 408 -17.39 15.16 -12.30
C ARG A 408 -18.08 16.14 -11.34
N ASP A 409 -18.33 15.69 -10.11
CA ASP A 409 -19.12 16.43 -9.13
C ASP A 409 -18.25 17.05 -8.03
N ASN A 410 -18.62 18.25 -7.59
CA ASN A 410 -18.03 18.98 -6.45
C ASN A 410 -16.52 19.30 -6.59
N VAL A 411 -15.96 19.22 -7.80
CA VAL A 411 -14.59 19.64 -8.10
C VAL A 411 -14.61 21.03 -8.72
N VAL A 412 -13.90 21.98 -8.11
CA VAL A 412 -13.76 23.36 -8.59
C VAL A 412 -12.32 23.60 -9.03
N SER A 413 -12.14 24.23 -10.18
CA SER A 413 -10.82 24.69 -10.62
C SER A 413 -10.47 25.99 -9.90
N SER A 414 -9.52 25.92 -8.97
CA SER A 414 -9.08 27.04 -8.15
C SER A 414 -7.69 27.50 -8.58
N ALA A 415 -7.55 28.79 -8.87
CA ALA A 415 -6.26 29.40 -9.22
C ALA A 415 -5.53 29.87 -7.95
N PHE A 416 -4.24 29.57 -7.85
CA PHE A 416 -3.33 30.11 -6.85
C PHE A 416 -2.27 30.94 -7.57
N TYR A 417 -2.31 32.25 -7.34
CA TYR A 417 -1.48 33.25 -7.99
C TYR A 417 -0.14 33.40 -7.26
N LEU A 418 0.91 33.54 -8.07
CA LEU A 418 2.26 33.83 -7.62
C LEU A 418 2.40 35.34 -7.41
N HIS A 419 3.00 35.75 -6.30
CA HIS A 419 3.24 37.16 -5.96
C HIS A 419 4.74 37.46 -5.88
N ALA A 420 5.14 38.67 -6.23
CA ALA A 420 6.56 39.03 -6.34
C ALA A 420 7.33 39.03 -5.01
N ASP A 421 6.62 39.06 -3.88
CA ASP A 421 7.17 38.89 -2.53
C ASP A 421 7.44 37.42 -2.15
N GLY A 422 7.18 36.47 -3.07
CA GLY A 422 7.34 35.03 -2.84
C GLY A 422 6.13 34.36 -2.19
N THR A 423 5.01 35.06 -2.04
CA THR A 423 3.77 34.46 -1.53
C THR A 423 2.96 33.78 -2.63
N LEU A 424 2.12 32.83 -2.23
CA LEU A 424 1.15 32.12 -3.08
C LEU A 424 -0.25 32.25 -2.45
N SER A 425 -1.23 32.74 -3.19
CA SER A 425 -2.58 32.93 -2.65
C SER A 425 -3.68 32.78 -3.70
N PRO A 426 -4.94 32.52 -3.33
CA PRO A 426 -6.05 32.46 -4.29
C PRO A 426 -6.46 33.83 -4.84
N THR A 427 -5.85 34.92 -4.36
CA THR A 427 -6.15 36.29 -4.75
C THR A 427 -5.12 36.77 -5.76
N GLN A 428 -5.60 37.25 -6.91
CA GLN A 428 -4.73 37.86 -7.93
C GLN A 428 -4.23 39.24 -7.46
N ALA A 429 -3.00 39.61 -7.86
CA ALA A 429 -2.48 40.95 -7.64
C ALA A 429 -3.35 42.03 -8.31
N GLU A 430 -3.53 43.17 -7.66
CA GLU A 430 -4.28 44.32 -8.21
C GLU A 430 -3.41 45.23 -9.07
N ASN A 431 -2.09 45.23 -8.85
CA ASN A 431 -1.15 46.12 -9.51
C ASN A 431 -1.10 45.83 -11.04
N PRO A 432 -1.45 46.82 -11.89
CA PRO A 432 -1.39 46.64 -13.34
C PRO A 432 0.02 46.73 -13.92
N THR A 433 0.99 47.21 -13.14
CA THR A 433 2.39 47.34 -13.55
C THR A 433 3.07 45.98 -13.52
N ASP A 434 3.90 45.69 -14.51
CA ASP A 434 4.63 44.43 -14.58
C ASP A 434 5.64 44.33 -13.43
N GLU A 435 5.28 43.47 -12.49
CA GLU A 435 6.09 43.04 -11.36
C GLU A 435 6.49 41.58 -11.62
N PHE A 436 7.74 41.23 -11.33
CA PHE A 436 8.28 39.91 -11.61
C PHE A 436 9.34 39.52 -10.58
N VAL A 437 9.56 38.21 -10.46
CA VAL A 437 10.74 37.65 -9.79
C VAL A 437 11.73 37.25 -10.87
N GLU A 438 13.00 37.63 -10.72
CA GLU A 438 14.06 37.32 -11.69
C GLU A 438 15.11 36.37 -11.12
N TYR A 439 15.68 35.53 -11.98
CA TYR A 439 16.81 34.67 -11.66
C TYR A 439 17.67 34.41 -12.90
N VAL A 440 18.96 34.13 -12.71
CA VAL A 440 19.86 33.79 -13.82
C VAL A 440 19.98 32.28 -13.93
N SER A 441 19.66 31.74 -15.10
CA SER A 441 19.87 30.34 -15.41
C SER A 441 21.17 30.18 -16.21
N ASP A 442 22.10 29.38 -15.68
CA ASP A 442 23.42 29.15 -16.26
C ASP A 442 23.57 27.66 -16.66
N PRO A 443 23.59 27.33 -17.97
CA PRO A 443 23.79 25.96 -18.44
C PRO A 443 25.14 25.34 -18.02
N LYS A 444 26.11 26.12 -17.52
CA LYS A 444 27.35 25.58 -16.95
C LYS A 444 27.21 25.14 -15.48
N LYS A 445 26.13 25.55 -14.81
CA LYS A 445 25.84 25.21 -13.40
C LYS A 445 24.38 24.77 -13.23
N PRO A 446 23.88 23.83 -14.05
CA PRO A 446 22.46 23.51 -14.07
C PRO A 446 21.97 22.98 -12.71
N VAL A 447 20.71 23.22 -12.39
CA VAL A 447 20.10 22.79 -11.14
C VAL A 447 20.00 21.25 -11.14
N PRO A 448 20.56 20.56 -10.14
CA PRO A 448 20.50 19.11 -10.08
C PRO A 448 19.07 18.62 -9.80
N TYR A 449 18.63 17.54 -10.48
CA TYR A 449 17.27 16.99 -10.27
C TYR A 449 17.11 16.16 -8.99
N SER A 450 18.21 15.61 -8.50
CA SER A 450 18.32 14.86 -7.26
C SER A 450 19.59 15.33 -6.53
N LYS A 451 19.67 15.05 -5.23
CA LYS A 451 20.88 15.37 -4.45
C LYS A 451 22.11 14.73 -5.12
N ARG A 452 23.21 15.48 -5.24
CA ARG A 452 24.48 14.94 -5.73
C ARG A 452 25.21 14.08 -4.66
N PRO A 453 26.08 13.12 -5.04
CA PRO A 453 26.24 12.62 -6.41
C PRO A 453 24.98 11.88 -6.89
N ILE A 454 24.70 11.96 -8.19
CA ILE A 454 23.56 11.33 -8.86
C ILE A 454 24.06 10.07 -9.56
N MET A 455 23.41 8.94 -9.33
CA MET A 455 23.81 7.67 -9.96
C MET A 455 23.13 7.51 -11.33
N GLY A 456 23.51 6.47 -12.10
CA GLY A 456 22.72 6.05 -13.26
C GLY A 456 21.27 5.79 -12.87
N PHE A 457 20.34 6.22 -13.71
CA PHE A 457 18.92 6.25 -13.41
C PHE A 457 18.37 4.83 -13.22
N TRP A 458 18.73 3.86 -14.07
CA TRP A 458 18.36 2.44 -13.88
C TRP A 458 19.48 1.64 -13.23
N SER A 459 20.72 1.88 -13.65
CA SER A 459 21.87 1.12 -13.15
C SER A 459 22.10 1.31 -11.65
N GLY A 460 21.76 2.49 -11.12
CA GLY A 460 22.10 2.89 -9.76
C GLY A 460 23.59 2.71 -9.48
N LEU A 461 23.92 2.45 -8.21
CA LEU A 461 25.24 2.01 -7.76
C LEU A 461 25.14 0.59 -7.21
N GLU A 462 25.66 -0.36 -7.98
CA GLU A 462 25.71 -1.77 -7.57
C GLU A 462 26.55 -1.94 -6.29
N GLY A 463 26.09 -2.81 -5.39
CA GLY A 463 26.74 -3.04 -4.09
C GLY A 463 26.52 -1.95 -3.02
N SER A 464 25.88 -0.83 -3.35
CA SER A 464 25.60 0.23 -2.36
C SER A 464 24.49 -0.16 -1.38
N ASP A 465 24.71 0.04 -0.08
CA ASP A 465 23.70 -0.15 0.97
C ASP A 465 22.67 0.98 1.06
N SER A 466 22.94 2.13 0.45
CA SER A 466 22.00 3.26 0.40
C SER A 466 20.91 3.00 -0.64
N PRO A 467 19.61 2.97 -0.26
CA PRO A 467 18.51 2.82 -1.21
C PRO A 467 18.48 3.94 -2.25
N ARG A 468 18.87 5.17 -1.87
CA ARG A 468 18.99 6.33 -2.77
C ARG A 468 19.99 6.06 -3.91
N PHE A 469 21.13 5.44 -3.62
CA PHE A 469 22.12 5.15 -4.64
C PHE A 469 21.82 3.88 -5.42
N ARG A 470 21.30 2.83 -4.77
CA ARG A 470 20.93 1.58 -5.45
C ARG A 470 19.73 1.72 -6.40
N ARG A 471 18.84 2.69 -6.14
CA ARG A 471 17.58 2.87 -6.86
C ARG A 471 17.32 4.35 -7.19
N ALA A 472 18.33 5.06 -7.67
CA ALA A 472 18.29 6.51 -7.88
C ALA A 472 17.10 6.97 -8.73
N GLY A 473 16.87 6.35 -9.90
CA GLY A 473 15.74 6.68 -10.78
C GLY A 473 14.35 6.45 -10.18
N LYS A 474 14.24 5.67 -9.09
CA LYS A 474 12.94 5.34 -8.46
C LYS A 474 12.56 6.25 -7.29
N LEU A 475 13.52 6.93 -6.67
CA LEU A 475 13.27 7.64 -5.39
C LEU A 475 13.28 9.16 -5.52
N TRP A 476 13.84 9.71 -6.60
CA TRP A 476 14.08 11.15 -6.72
C TRP A 476 12.80 12.00 -6.62
N LYS A 477 11.65 11.50 -7.12
CA LYS A 477 10.38 12.22 -7.07
C LYS A 477 9.83 12.45 -5.66
N VAL A 478 10.28 11.69 -4.67
CA VAL A 478 9.91 11.88 -3.25
C VAL A 478 11.05 12.43 -2.41
N GLU A 479 12.16 12.86 -3.04
CA GLU A 479 13.23 13.54 -2.32
C GLU A 479 12.79 14.93 -1.87
N ASP A 480 13.20 15.28 -0.65
CA ASP A 480 13.02 16.61 -0.08
C ASP A 480 13.64 17.69 -0.99
N GLN A 481 12.82 18.61 -1.48
CA GLN A 481 13.24 19.66 -2.41
C GLN A 481 14.08 20.78 -1.77
N ARG A 482 14.27 20.78 -0.44
CA ARG A 482 15.11 21.78 0.24
C ARG A 482 16.56 21.84 -0.24
N PHE A 483 17.08 20.78 -0.85
CA PHE A 483 18.45 20.77 -1.39
C PHE A 483 18.69 21.76 -2.53
N VAL A 484 17.62 22.25 -3.18
CA VAL A 484 17.69 23.29 -4.22
C VAL A 484 17.01 24.60 -3.83
N HIS A 485 16.35 24.65 -2.67
CA HIS A 485 15.51 25.79 -2.27
C HIS A 485 16.28 27.12 -2.18
N ASP A 486 17.50 27.08 -1.63
CA ASP A 486 18.33 28.28 -1.44
C ASP A 486 19.23 28.61 -2.64
N ARG A 487 19.07 27.90 -3.76
CA ARG A 487 19.84 28.22 -4.96
C ARG A 487 19.31 29.49 -5.61
N PRO A 488 20.19 30.40 -6.09
CA PRO A 488 19.77 31.65 -6.71
C PRO A 488 19.10 31.48 -8.09
N ASP A 489 19.16 30.29 -8.68
CA ASP A 489 18.56 29.93 -9.96
C ASP A 489 17.30 29.05 -9.81
N VAL A 490 16.71 29.06 -8.61
CA VAL A 490 15.43 28.42 -8.27
C VAL A 490 14.59 29.43 -7.47
N ILE A 491 13.38 29.70 -7.93
CA ILE A 491 12.44 30.59 -7.22
C ILE A 491 11.31 29.78 -6.61
N SER A 492 10.86 30.18 -5.41
CA SER A 492 9.80 29.50 -4.66
C SER A 492 8.69 30.47 -4.28
N PHE A 493 7.44 30.05 -4.44
CA PHE A 493 6.26 30.77 -3.99
C PHE A 493 5.50 29.90 -3.00
N VAL A 494 5.17 30.42 -1.83
CA VAL A 494 4.62 29.61 -0.74
C VAL A 494 3.35 30.22 -0.15
N SER A 495 2.35 29.38 0.11
CA SER A 495 1.11 29.83 0.76
C SER A 495 1.31 30.05 2.26
N GLU A 496 0.38 30.75 2.89
CA GLU A 496 0.19 30.62 4.34
C GLU A 496 -0.12 29.16 4.74
N PRO A 497 0.13 28.76 6.01
CA PRO A 497 -0.27 27.45 6.48
C PRO A 497 -1.77 27.29 6.30
N LEU A 498 -2.20 26.18 5.71
CA LEU A 498 -3.60 25.92 5.46
C LEU A 498 -4.37 25.82 6.78
N GLU A 499 -5.48 26.54 6.89
CA GLU A 499 -6.33 26.52 8.08
C GLU A 499 -7.18 25.25 8.19
N THR A 500 -7.44 24.63 7.04
CA THR A 500 -8.21 23.39 6.83
C THR A 500 -7.49 22.49 5.83
N ASP A 501 -7.86 21.20 5.80
CA ASP A 501 -7.37 20.30 4.75
C ASP A 501 -7.87 20.79 3.37
N MET A 502 -7.04 20.61 2.35
CA MET A 502 -7.35 20.89 0.95
C MET A 502 -7.13 19.63 0.10
N GLU A 503 -8.19 19.15 -0.54
CA GLU A 503 -8.16 17.94 -1.35
C GLU A 503 -8.01 18.29 -2.84
N LEU A 504 -6.81 18.05 -3.38
CA LEU A 504 -6.51 18.09 -4.80
C LEU A 504 -6.96 16.77 -5.44
N VAL A 505 -8.00 16.83 -6.26
CA VAL A 505 -8.61 15.68 -6.91
C VAL A 505 -8.89 16.02 -8.37
N GLY A 506 -7.90 15.79 -9.23
CA GLY A 506 -8.00 16.09 -10.66
C GLY A 506 -6.82 16.91 -11.18
N GLN A 507 -7.08 17.74 -12.20
CA GLN A 507 -6.05 18.38 -13.02
C GLN A 507 -5.19 19.40 -12.26
N VAL A 508 -3.93 19.48 -12.68
CA VAL A 508 -2.93 20.42 -12.19
C VAL A 508 -2.27 21.10 -13.40
N VAL A 509 -2.47 22.40 -13.56
CA VAL A 509 -1.97 23.14 -14.73
C VAL A 509 -1.29 24.43 -14.30
N ALA A 510 -0.04 24.61 -14.72
CA ALA A 510 0.68 25.87 -14.53
C ALA A 510 0.45 26.80 -15.72
N HIS A 511 0.11 28.05 -15.42
CA HIS A 511 0.02 29.16 -16.36
C HIS A 511 1.13 30.15 -15.97
N LEU A 512 2.29 30.05 -16.61
CA LEU A 512 3.41 30.94 -16.35
C LEU A 512 3.46 32.06 -17.38
N HIS A 513 3.37 33.31 -16.92
CA HIS A 513 3.73 34.45 -17.74
C HIS A 513 5.20 34.75 -17.48
N ALA A 514 6.05 34.48 -18.47
CA ALA A 514 7.48 34.55 -18.27
C ALA A 514 8.21 35.12 -19.49
N SER A 515 9.42 35.65 -19.25
CA SER A 515 10.33 36.09 -20.31
C SER A 515 11.75 35.58 -20.02
N THR A 516 12.54 35.49 -21.09
CA THR A 516 13.97 35.17 -21.00
C THR A 516 14.77 36.23 -21.77
N THR A 517 16.00 36.53 -21.35
CA THR A 517 16.94 37.32 -22.19
C THR A 517 17.49 36.50 -23.36
N GLY A 518 17.34 35.18 -23.34
CA GLY A 518 17.72 34.28 -24.43
C GLY A 518 16.66 34.22 -25.54
N THR A 519 16.79 33.20 -26.39
CA THR A 519 15.81 32.92 -27.46
C THR A 519 15.18 31.52 -27.34
N ASP A 520 15.53 30.78 -26.30
CA ASP A 520 14.85 29.56 -25.84
C ASP A 520 15.04 29.43 -24.32
N SER A 521 14.25 28.60 -23.65
CA SER A 521 14.43 28.25 -22.24
C SER A 521 13.56 27.04 -21.91
N ASP A 522 14.00 26.19 -20.98
CA ASP A 522 13.10 25.21 -20.37
C ASP A 522 12.43 25.85 -19.14
N TRP A 523 11.18 25.47 -18.86
CA TRP A 523 10.43 25.90 -17.68
C TRP A 523 10.00 24.69 -16.88
N VAL A 524 10.63 24.48 -15.73
CA VAL A 524 10.33 23.39 -14.81
C VAL A 524 9.43 23.93 -13.70
N VAL A 525 8.31 23.27 -13.44
CA VAL A 525 7.37 23.65 -12.38
C VAL A 525 7.10 22.47 -11.47
N LYS A 526 7.18 22.71 -10.16
CA LYS A 526 6.89 21.72 -9.12
C LYS A 526 5.80 22.24 -8.19
N VAL A 527 4.79 21.43 -7.94
CA VAL A 527 3.81 21.63 -6.85
C VAL A 527 4.25 20.78 -5.67
N ILE A 528 4.43 21.43 -4.53
CA ILE A 528 5.06 20.87 -3.34
C ILE A 528 4.12 20.99 -2.14
N ASP A 529 4.00 19.92 -1.37
CA ASP A 529 3.42 19.91 -0.02
C ASP A 529 4.53 20.16 1.01
N VAL A 530 4.47 21.31 1.68
CA VAL A 530 5.44 21.70 2.71
C VAL A 530 4.89 21.31 4.08
N TYR A 531 5.60 20.41 4.74
CA TYR A 531 5.23 19.94 6.07
C TYR A 531 5.43 21.05 7.13
N PRO A 532 4.64 21.07 8.21
CA PRO A 532 4.85 21.98 9.33
C PRO A 532 6.25 21.78 9.93
N GLU A 533 6.91 22.87 10.32
CA GLU A 533 8.20 22.81 11.03
C GLU A 533 8.13 21.91 12.27
N ALA A 534 7.06 22.04 13.05
CA ALA A 534 6.77 21.13 14.14
C ALA A 534 5.95 19.93 13.62
N TYR A 535 6.63 18.82 13.30
CA TYR A 535 5.97 17.57 12.89
C TYR A 535 6.24 16.40 13.86
N PRO A 536 5.54 16.34 15.02
CA PRO A 536 5.79 15.34 16.07
C PRO A 536 5.76 13.86 15.66
N PRO A 537 4.93 13.40 14.69
CA PRO A 537 4.91 11.99 14.31
C PRO A 537 6.24 11.48 13.75
N LYS A 538 6.99 12.36 13.06
CA LYS A 538 8.27 12.08 12.42
C LYS A 538 9.08 13.39 12.35
N PRO A 539 9.77 13.80 13.44
CA PRO A 539 10.39 15.13 13.56
C PRO A 539 11.32 15.53 12.40
N GLU A 540 11.99 14.56 11.78
CA GLU A 540 12.84 14.75 10.60
C GLU A 540 12.08 15.23 9.34
N MET A 541 10.74 15.10 9.34
CA MET A 541 9.87 15.66 8.30
C MET A 541 9.50 17.13 8.56
N GLY A 542 9.98 17.75 9.64
CA GLY A 542 9.76 19.18 9.91
C GLY A 542 10.23 20.03 8.73
N GLY A 543 9.33 20.81 8.11
CA GLY A 543 9.64 21.62 6.94
C GLY A 543 9.96 20.84 5.66
N PHE A 544 9.69 19.52 5.62
CA PHE A 544 9.95 18.68 4.44
C PHE A 544 9.16 19.17 3.23
N GLN A 545 9.81 19.28 2.08
CA GLN A 545 9.22 19.74 0.83
C GLN A 545 8.96 18.54 -0.10
N LEU A 546 7.78 17.93 0.01
CA LEU A 546 7.37 16.78 -0.79
C LEU A 546 6.82 17.24 -2.15
N MET A 547 7.44 16.79 -3.25
CA MET A 547 6.92 17.05 -4.59
C MET A 547 5.68 16.19 -4.85
N VAL A 548 4.55 16.85 -5.13
CA VAL A 548 3.25 16.21 -5.40
C VAL A 548 3.01 16.09 -6.90
N ALA A 549 3.32 17.15 -7.65
CA ALA A 549 3.23 17.17 -9.11
C ALA A 549 4.39 17.96 -9.69
N ASP A 550 4.77 17.60 -10.91
CA ASP A 550 5.94 18.14 -11.58
C ASP A 550 5.87 17.93 -13.08
N ASP A 551 6.45 18.86 -13.83
CA ASP A 551 6.86 18.65 -15.21
C ASP A 551 7.77 19.78 -15.72
N VAL A 552 8.25 19.63 -16.95
CA VAL A 552 9.02 20.61 -17.70
C VAL A 552 8.34 20.89 -19.05
N LEU A 553 8.37 22.14 -19.50
CA LEU A 553 8.05 22.51 -20.89
C LEU A 553 9.28 23.16 -21.54
N ARG A 554 9.65 22.67 -22.73
CA ARG A 554 10.66 23.31 -23.56
C ARG A 554 10.07 24.49 -24.32
N GLY A 555 10.56 25.69 -24.04
CA GLY A 555 9.92 26.98 -24.38
C GLY A 555 9.68 27.20 -25.87
N LYS A 556 10.58 26.74 -26.74
CA LYS A 556 10.36 26.79 -28.20
C LYS A 556 9.09 26.04 -28.66
N PHE A 557 8.58 25.10 -27.88
CA PHE A 557 7.37 24.34 -28.19
C PHE A 557 6.09 24.90 -27.57
N ARG A 558 6.13 26.10 -26.97
CA ARG A 558 4.96 26.73 -26.30
C ARG A 558 3.69 26.83 -27.16
N ARG A 559 3.81 26.81 -28.49
CA ARG A 559 2.68 26.87 -29.45
C ARG A 559 2.50 25.60 -30.26
N SER A 560 3.57 24.89 -30.59
CA SER A 560 3.54 23.67 -31.41
C SER A 560 4.75 22.81 -31.08
N PHE A 561 4.54 21.51 -30.86
CA PHE A 561 5.62 20.53 -30.71
C PHE A 561 6.26 20.14 -32.06
N GLU A 562 5.54 20.37 -33.16
CA GLU A 562 6.01 20.06 -34.53
C GLU A 562 6.83 21.23 -35.10
N ASN A 563 6.37 22.46 -34.89
CA ASN A 563 6.96 23.67 -35.44
C ASN A 563 7.49 24.57 -34.31
N PRO A 564 8.73 24.36 -33.84
CA PRO A 564 9.30 25.17 -32.77
C PRO A 564 9.52 26.62 -33.21
N GLU A 565 9.24 27.57 -32.33
CA GLU A 565 9.42 29.01 -32.56
C GLU A 565 10.38 29.60 -31.52
N ALA A 566 11.33 30.43 -31.97
CA ALA A 566 12.19 31.18 -31.05
C ALA A 566 11.36 32.06 -30.10
N LEU A 567 11.88 32.22 -28.88
CA LEU A 567 11.44 33.27 -27.97
C LEU A 567 12.08 34.59 -28.40
N VAL A 568 11.31 35.68 -28.31
CA VAL A 568 11.84 37.02 -28.48
C VAL A 568 12.42 37.47 -27.14
N PRO A 569 13.71 37.90 -27.09
CA PRO A 569 14.33 38.31 -25.84
C PRO A 569 13.52 39.38 -25.10
N ASN A 570 13.29 39.17 -23.80
CA ASN A 570 12.52 40.02 -22.89
C ASN A 570 11.02 40.16 -23.21
N GLU A 571 10.48 39.42 -24.18
CA GLU A 571 9.04 39.40 -24.43
C GLU A 571 8.32 38.45 -23.46
N VAL A 572 7.25 38.94 -22.84
CA VAL A 572 6.41 38.12 -21.95
C VAL A 572 5.58 37.15 -22.78
N ASN A 573 5.74 35.86 -22.52
CA ASN A 573 4.97 34.78 -23.14
C ASN A 573 4.20 34.01 -22.07
N GLU A 574 3.04 33.46 -22.43
CA GLU A 574 2.36 32.47 -21.59
C GLU A 574 2.90 31.07 -21.92
N PHE A 575 3.28 30.33 -20.89
CA PHE A 575 3.65 28.92 -20.93
C PHE A 575 2.64 28.13 -20.12
N ARG A 576 1.85 27.30 -20.82
CA ARG A 576 0.86 26.42 -20.20
C ARG A 576 1.46 25.02 -20.05
N ILE A 577 1.69 24.59 -18.81
CA ILE A 577 2.37 23.32 -18.51
C ILE A 577 1.37 22.41 -17.79
N ASN A 578 1.06 21.27 -18.40
CA ASN A 578 0.15 20.28 -17.81
C ASN A 578 0.95 19.35 -16.88
N LEU A 579 0.79 19.51 -15.56
CA LEU A 579 1.47 18.66 -14.57
C LEU A 579 0.68 17.35 -14.29
N ARG A 580 -0.40 17.14 -15.06
CA ARG A 580 -1.34 16.01 -15.05
C ARG A 580 -2.11 15.89 -13.74
N SER A 581 -3.17 15.08 -13.77
CA SER A 581 -4.05 14.94 -12.61
C SER A 581 -3.33 14.34 -11.39
N ARG A 582 -3.81 14.66 -10.19
CA ARG A 582 -3.35 14.10 -8.91
C ARG A 582 -4.52 13.82 -7.97
N ASN A 583 -4.29 12.90 -7.04
CA ASN A 583 -5.11 12.73 -5.84
C ASN A 583 -4.24 12.93 -4.59
N HIS A 584 -4.33 14.11 -3.98
CA HIS A 584 -3.52 14.51 -2.84
C HIS A 584 -4.32 15.34 -1.83
N ARG A 585 -4.05 15.17 -0.53
CA ARG A 585 -4.59 16.02 0.53
C ARG A 585 -3.47 16.81 1.21
N PHE A 586 -3.41 18.10 0.92
CA PHE A 586 -2.63 19.04 1.71
C PHE A 586 -3.32 19.19 3.07
N ARG A 587 -2.65 18.80 4.15
CA ARG A 587 -3.26 18.82 5.48
C ARG A 587 -3.25 20.21 6.09
N LYS A 588 -4.17 20.47 7.01
CA LYS A 588 -4.12 21.62 7.90
C LYS A 588 -2.72 21.81 8.50
N GLY A 589 -2.21 23.03 8.44
CA GLY A 589 -0.89 23.43 8.90
C GLY A 589 0.24 23.20 7.90
N HIS A 590 0.03 22.40 6.85
CA HIS A 590 0.94 22.34 5.72
C HIS A 590 0.82 23.59 4.85
N ARG A 591 1.73 23.78 3.89
CA ARG A 591 1.65 24.85 2.89
C ARG A 591 1.71 24.27 1.48
N VAL A 592 1.08 24.96 0.54
CA VAL A 592 1.28 24.72 -0.89
C VAL A 592 2.47 25.55 -1.34
N MET A 593 3.44 24.93 -2.00
CA MET A 593 4.59 25.62 -2.58
C MET A 593 4.68 25.35 -4.08
N ILE A 594 5.05 26.38 -4.84
CA ILE A 594 5.40 26.29 -6.25
C ILE A 594 6.88 26.63 -6.42
N GLN A 595 7.66 25.70 -6.94
CA GLN A 595 9.05 25.94 -7.32
C GLN A 595 9.19 26.04 -8.84
N ILE A 596 9.95 27.02 -9.31
CA ILE A 596 10.23 27.25 -10.73
C ILE A 596 11.74 27.36 -10.95
N GLN A 597 12.22 26.69 -11.98
CA GLN A 597 13.62 26.70 -12.41
C GLN A 597 13.72 26.45 -13.93
N SER A 598 14.88 26.69 -14.54
CA SER A 598 15.10 26.55 -16.00
C SER A 598 16.06 25.44 -16.41
N SER A 599 16.43 24.55 -15.48
CA SER A 599 17.20 23.33 -15.77
C SER A 599 16.84 22.24 -14.75
N TRP A 600 16.98 20.96 -15.11
CA TRP A 600 16.70 19.85 -14.19
C TRP A 600 17.64 18.66 -14.45
N PHE A 601 18.92 18.84 -14.15
CA PHE A 601 20.01 18.07 -14.74
C PHE A 601 20.55 16.97 -13.81
N PRO A 602 21.05 15.83 -14.32
CA PRO A 602 21.01 15.37 -15.71
C PRO A 602 19.75 14.53 -15.99
N LEU A 603 18.60 14.84 -15.40
CA LEU A 603 17.36 14.21 -15.86
C LEU A 603 17.03 14.78 -17.24
N ILE A 604 16.90 16.11 -17.34
CA ILE A 604 16.66 16.86 -18.57
C ILE A 604 17.98 17.37 -19.12
N ASP A 605 18.17 17.28 -20.43
CA ASP A 605 19.30 17.90 -21.13
C ASP A 605 19.27 19.42 -20.96
N ARG A 606 20.44 20.05 -20.99
CA ARG A 606 20.50 21.50 -20.80
C ARG A 606 19.91 22.19 -22.03
N ASN A 607 18.91 23.05 -21.83
CA ASN A 607 18.55 24.02 -22.86
C ASN A 607 19.74 24.97 -23.07
N PRO A 608 20.23 25.18 -24.31
CA PRO A 608 21.29 26.16 -24.59
C PRO A 608 20.91 27.61 -24.26
N GLN A 609 19.61 27.88 -24.11
CA GLN A 609 18.97 29.19 -23.97
C GLN A 609 19.11 30.08 -25.22
N THR A 610 19.59 29.47 -26.30
CA THR A 610 19.62 29.97 -27.67
C THR A 610 18.77 29.05 -28.53
N PHE A 611 18.11 29.62 -29.54
CA PHE A 611 17.19 28.85 -30.38
C PHE A 611 18.01 28.04 -31.38
N THR A 612 18.16 26.76 -31.10
CA THR A 612 18.93 25.82 -31.93
C THR A 612 18.31 24.42 -31.91
N ASN A 613 18.79 23.56 -32.81
CA ASN A 613 18.58 22.13 -32.67
C ASN A 613 19.56 21.60 -31.61
N ILE A 614 19.06 21.37 -30.40
CA ILE A 614 19.87 20.94 -29.24
C ILE A 614 20.61 19.62 -29.51
N MET A 615 20.04 18.74 -30.35
CA MET A 615 20.71 17.50 -30.77
C MET A 615 22.02 17.77 -31.53
N GLN A 616 22.14 18.92 -32.20
CA GLN A 616 23.30 19.30 -33.01
C GLN A 616 24.11 20.46 -32.43
N ALA A 617 23.71 20.97 -31.26
CA ALA A 617 24.29 22.15 -30.64
C ALA A 617 25.81 22.03 -30.42
N ASP A 618 26.48 23.16 -30.44
CA ASP A 618 27.88 23.32 -30.05
C ASP A 618 27.99 23.89 -28.63
N GLU A 619 29.16 23.75 -28.01
CA GLU A 619 29.39 24.28 -26.65
C GLU A 619 29.15 25.81 -26.58
N ALA A 620 29.42 26.53 -27.67
CA ALA A 620 29.21 27.97 -27.77
C ALA A 620 27.73 28.40 -27.79
N ASP A 621 26.81 27.48 -28.09
CA ASP A 621 25.37 27.76 -28.08
C ASP A 621 24.82 27.91 -26.66
N TYR A 622 25.49 27.31 -25.67
CA TYR A 622 25.07 27.32 -24.27
C TYR A 622 25.44 28.64 -23.59
N GLN A 623 24.46 29.52 -23.45
CA GLN A 623 24.62 30.86 -22.90
C GLN A 623 23.77 31.03 -21.65
N SER A 624 24.24 31.75 -20.64
CA SER A 624 23.42 32.12 -19.50
C SER A 624 22.34 33.13 -19.91
N ALA A 625 21.19 33.09 -19.26
CA ALA A 625 20.06 33.97 -19.54
C ALA A 625 19.35 34.36 -18.24
N CYS A 626 18.89 35.61 -18.17
CA CYS A 626 18.03 36.06 -17.09
C CYS A 626 16.58 35.69 -17.42
N GLN A 627 15.94 35.02 -16.47
CA GLN A 627 14.58 34.53 -16.53
C GLN A 627 13.73 35.39 -15.61
N ARG A 628 12.54 35.79 -16.08
CA ARG A 628 11.58 36.58 -15.28
C ARG A 628 10.23 35.90 -15.27
N VAL A 629 9.66 35.68 -14.09
CA VAL A 629 8.28 35.20 -13.90
C VAL A 629 7.43 36.35 -13.39
N TYR A 630 6.40 36.71 -14.16
CA TYR A 630 5.56 37.88 -13.91
C TYR A 630 4.40 37.52 -12.98
N CYS A 631 4.10 38.44 -12.07
CA CYS A 631 3.15 38.30 -10.98
C CYS A 631 2.12 39.45 -10.95
N SER A 632 2.02 40.23 -12.03
CA SER A 632 1.14 41.41 -12.11
C SER A 632 -0.31 41.05 -12.44
N ARG A 633 -1.23 42.01 -12.30
CA ARG A 633 -2.62 41.86 -12.78
C ARG A 633 -2.68 41.58 -14.28
N LYS A 634 -1.78 42.20 -15.05
CA LYS A 634 -1.71 42.07 -16.51
C LYS A 634 -1.16 40.69 -16.93
N HIS A 635 -0.18 40.18 -16.20
CA HIS A 635 0.49 38.91 -16.49
C HIS A 635 0.52 38.03 -15.22
N PRO A 636 -0.62 37.44 -14.84
CA PRO A 636 -0.75 36.73 -13.57
C PRO A 636 -0.27 35.28 -13.69
N SER A 637 0.98 35.00 -13.35
CA SER A 637 1.42 33.61 -13.21
C SER A 637 0.66 32.92 -12.09
N HIS A 638 0.13 31.72 -12.35
CA HIS A 638 -0.67 30.97 -11.38
C HIS A 638 -0.64 29.46 -11.67
N ILE A 639 -0.97 28.68 -10.64
CA ILE A 639 -1.30 27.25 -10.76
C ILE A 639 -2.81 27.07 -10.63
N LYS A 640 -3.43 26.30 -11.54
CA LYS A 640 -4.81 25.84 -11.40
C LYS A 640 -4.83 24.44 -10.81
N LEU A 641 -5.56 24.29 -9.72
CA LEU A 641 -5.74 23.05 -8.98
C LEU A 641 -7.22 22.65 -8.99
N SER A 642 -7.53 21.41 -9.34
CA SER A 642 -8.87 20.82 -9.16
C SER A 642 -9.09 20.47 -7.68
N ILE A 643 -9.86 21.28 -6.96
CA ILE A 643 -10.11 21.12 -5.52
C ILE A 643 -11.50 20.56 -5.27
N LEU A 644 -11.59 19.51 -4.46
CA LEU A 644 -12.87 18.94 -4.02
C LEU A 644 -13.47 19.80 -2.89
N HIS A 645 -14.72 20.23 -3.05
CA HIS A 645 -15.50 20.94 -2.02
C HIS A 645 -16.52 20.01 -1.35
N ASP A 646 -16.69 20.14 -0.03
CA ASP A 646 -17.70 19.39 0.70
C ASP A 646 -19.11 19.95 0.37
N LYS A 647 -20.10 19.08 0.13
CA LYS A 647 -21.47 19.49 -0.28
C LYS A 647 -22.17 20.44 0.70
N ARG A 648 -21.65 20.59 1.91
CA ARG A 648 -22.17 21.49 2.95
C ARG A 648 -21.90 22.97 2.68
N ASP A 649 -20.91 23.30 1.86
CA ASP A 649 -20.51 24.70 1.61
C ASP A 649 -21.24 25.35 0.43
N CYS A 650 -21.95 24.57 -0.39
CA CYS A 650 -22.76 25.09 -1.50
C CYS A 650 -24.11 25.70 -1.07
N ALA A 651 -24.44 25.70 0.23
CA ALA A 651 -25.69 26.25 0.75
C ALA A 651 -25.63 27.75 1.10
N ALA A 652 -24.53 28.45 0.81
CA ALA A 652 -24.44 29.89 0.97
C ALA A 652 -24.57 30.59 -0.38
N LYS A 653 -25.81 30.87 -0.81
CA LYS A 653 -26.10 31.96 -1.75
C LYS A 653 -26.74 33.13 -1.00
N PRO A 654 -26.54 34.38 -1.48
CA PRO A 654 -26.92 35.59 -0.75
C PRO A 654 -28.44 35.77 -0.74
N GLU A 655 -28.95 36.30 0.37
CA GLU A 655 -30.35 36.70 0.55
C GLU A 655 -30.81 37.61 -0.59
N GLY A 656 -31.97 37.26 -1.17
CA GLY A 656 -32.65 38.02 -2.21
C GLY A 656 -34.15 37.72 -2.16
N ASP A 657 -34.91 38.80 -2.08
CA ASP A 657 -36.33 38.98 -1.77
C ASP A 657 -37.34 38.17 -2.61
N ASP A 658 -38.41 37.76 -1.91
CA ASP A 658 -39.83 37.84 -2.24
C ASP A 658 -40.55 36.98 -3.33
N THR A 659 -41.66 36.41 -2.84
CA THR A 659 -42.96 36.06 -3.46
C THR A 659 -43.31 34.64 -3.97
N ALA A 660 -44.31 34.08 -3.28
CA ALA A 660 -45.55 33.43 -3.73
C ALA A 660 -45.58 31.99 -4.32
N ASP A 661 -46.34 31.15 -3.59
CA ASP A 661 -47.33 30.13 -3.96
C ASP A 661 -47.12 29.17 -5.15
N GLY A 662 -47.34 27.87 -4.87
CA GLY A 662 -47.76 26.89 -5.89
C GLY A 662 -47.51 25.43 -5.52
N ASP A 663 -48.57 24.74 -5.05
CA ASP A 663 -48.69 23.29 -4.87
C ASP A 663 -48.22 22.44 -6.07
N SER A 664 -47.60 21.29 -5.79
CA SER A 664 -48.12 19.98 -6.25
C SER A 664 -47.34 18.78 -5.68
N ASP A 665 -48.10 17.88 -5.07
CA ASP A 665 -47.72 16.56 -4.61
C ASP A 665 -47.12 15.66 -5.72
N SER A 666 -46.07 14.90 -5.40
CA SER A 666 -45.98 13.50 -5.83
C SER A 666 -45.08 12.67 -4.91
N LEU A 667 -45.54 11.44 -4.69
CA LEU A 667 -45.11 10.47 -3.69
C LEU A 667 -43.69 9.92 -3.91
N SER A 668 -42.88 9.92 -2.85
CA SER A 668 -41.77 8.97 -2.65
C SER A 668 -41.57 8.76 -1.15
N SER A 669 -42.08 7.65 -0.63
CA SER A 669 -41.94 7.24 0.76
C SER A 669 -40.50 6.80 1.06
N ALA A 670 -39.68 7.74 1.52
CA ALA A 670 -38.47 7.44 2.29
C ALA A 670 -38.84 7.13 3.76
N PRO A 671 -38.13 6.24 4.48
CA PRO A 671 -38.42 5.96 5.88
C PRO A 671 -38.14 7.21 6.74
N LYS A 672 -39.13 7.62 7.54
CA LYS A 672 -39.06 8.78 8.44
C LYS A 672 -37.97 8.60 9.52
N THR A 673 -37.01 9.52 9.55
CA THR A 673 -35.98 9.77 10.57
C THR A 673 -36.57 10.32 11.88
N TYR A 674 -37.40 9.54 12.58
CA TYR A 674 -37.98 9.97 13.87
C TYR A 674 -37.15 9.54 15.10
N GLY A 675 -36.02 8.84 14.90
CA GLY A 675 -35.19 8.27 15.99
C GLY A 675 -33.82 8.94 16.24
N GLN A 676 -33.21 9.60 15.25
CA GLN A 676 -31.85 10.13 15.35
C GLN A 676 -31.73 11.36 16.29
N ASP A 677 -32.76 12.20 16.36
CA ASP A 677 -32.75 13.45 17.15
C ASP A 677 -32.89 13.24 18.67
N LYS A 678 -33.40 12.08 19.10
CA LYS A 678 -33.50 11.73 20.53
C LYS A 678 -32.23 11.02 21.01
N LEU A 679 -31.65 10.15 20.17
CA LEU A 679 -30.36 9.49 20.43
C LEU A 679 -29.22 10.51 20.53
N SER A 680 -29.14 11.47 19.59
CA SER A 680 -28.07 12.50 19.60
C SER A 680 -28.06 13.37 20.86
N ARG A 681 -29.24 13.63 21.44
CA ARG A 681 -29.39 14.39 22.71
C ARG A 681 -28.97 13.60 23.94
N GLN A 682 -29.10 12.26 23.96
CA GLN A 682 -28.66 11.44 25.08
C GLN A 682 -27.14 11.24 25.06
N LEU A 683 -26.57 10.97 23.89
CA LEU A 683 -25.12 10.92 23.68
C LEU A 683 -24.43 12.24 24.06
N SER A 684 -24.98 13.37 23.59
CA SER A 684 -24.44 14.70 23.90
C SER A 684 -24.43 14.98 25.41
N ARG A 685 -25.46 14.52 26.14
CA ARG A 685 -25.52 14.62 27.61
C ARG A 685 -24.50 13.71 28.29
N ARG A 686 -24.34 12.47 27.83
CA ARG A 686 -23.31 11.52 28.34
C ARG A 686 -21.89 12.08 28.14
N ILE A 687 -21.57 12.57 26.94
CA ILE A 687 -20.27 13.18 26.63
C ILE A 687 -20.02 14.42 27.50
N SER A 688 -21.02 15.29 27.65
CA SER A 688 -20.90 16.52 28.46
C SER A 688 -20.67 16.20 29.94
N ARG A 689 -21.36 15.20 30.48
CA ARG A 689 -21.17 14.71 31.85
C ARG A 689 -19.78 14.12 32.07
N LEU A 690 -19.28 13.31 31.14
CA LEU A 690 -17.92 12.76 31.22
C LEU A 690 -16.88 13.88 31.19
N LYS A 691 -17.02 14.85 30.29
CA LYS A 691 -16.11 16.00 30.19
C LYS A 691 -16.06 16.83 31.48
N SER A 692 -17.19 17.01 32.16
CA SER A 692 -17.23 17.81 33.41
C SER A 692 -16.75 17.03 34.63
N ARG A 693 -17.02 15.73 34.72
CA ARG A 693 -16.72 14.93 35.92
C ARG A 693 -15.32 14.33 35.94
N LEU A 694 -14.76 13.96 34.78
CA LEU A 694 -13.46 13.30 34.71
C LEU A 694 -12.35 14.09 35.42
N PRO A 695 -12.22 15.43 35.26
CA PRO A 695 -11.21 16.20 35.99
C PRO A 695 -11.31 16.06 37.52
N THR A 696 -12.51 16.14 38.08
CA THR A 696 -12.74 16.00 39.53
C THR A 696 -12.46 14.57 40.01
N LEU A 697 -12.83 13.56 39.22
CA LEU A 697 -12.53 12.16 39.54
C LEU A 697 -11.02 11.88 39.49
N MET A 698 -10.31 12.46 38.52
CA MET A 698 -8.87 12.34 38.39
C MET A 698 -8.15 12.93 39.60
N GLU A 699 -8.56 14.11 40.05
CA GLU A 699 -8.02 14.75 41.24
C GLU A 699 -8.29 13.91 42.50
N ARG A 700 -9.55 13.50 42.70
CA ARG A 700 -9.98 12.70 43.86
C ARG A 700 -9.23 11.38 43.99
N HIS A 701 -8.91 10.73 42.88
CA HIS A 701 -8.30 9.39 42.85
C HIS A 701 -6.81 9.42 42.49
N HIS A 702 -6.19 10.60 42.44
CA HIS A 702 -4.77 10.76 42.08
C HIS A 702 -4.41 10.07 40.75
N VAL A 703 -5.24 10.24 39.72
CA VAL A 703 -5.03 9.68 38.38
C VAL A 703 -4.51 10.77 37.45
N PRO A 704 -3.23 10.76 37.05
CA PRO A 704 -2.66 11.84 36.24
C PRO A 704 -3.23 11.93 34.82
N GLY A 705 -3.61 10.80 34.23
CA GLY A 705 -4.04 10.71 32.84
C GLY A 705 -5.06 9.60 32.60
N VAL A 706 -6.08 9.92 31.80
CA VAL A 706 -7.14 8.98 31.39
C VAL A 706 -7.50 9.21 29.92
N SER A 707 -7.75 8.13 29.19
CA SER A 707 -8.29 8.14 27.84
C SER A 707 -9.59 7.35 27.81
N VAL A 708 -10.61 7.89 27.15
CA VAL A 708 -11.94 7.29 27.04
C VAL A 708 -12.37 7.24 25.57
N ALA A 709 -13.03 6.17 25.16
CA ALA A 709 -13.70 6.05 23.87
C ALA A 709 -15.10 5.45 24.06
N LEU A 710 -16.07 5.98 23.30
CA LEU A 710 -17.48 5.58 23.35
C LEU A 710 -17.90 5.03 22.00
N ILE A 711 -18.63 3.92 22.06
CA ILE A 711 -19.28 3.29 20.93
C ILE A 711 -20.79 3.42 21.15
N GLU A 712 -21.50 3.86 20.13
CA GLU A 712 -22.96 3.90 20.11
C GLU A 712 -23.42 3.40 18.75
N ASP A 713 -24.45 2.56 18.73
CA ASP A 713 -24.99 1.95 17.50
C ASP A 713 -23.88 1.35 16.59
N ARG A 714 -22.98 0.57 17.20
CA ARG A 714 -21.88 -0.14 16.53
C ARG A 714 -20.87 0.79 15.85
N ARG A 715 -20.82 2.07 16.22
CA ARG A 715 -19.87 3.05 15.68
C ARG A 715 -19.09 3.72 16.81
N LEU A 716 -17.80 3.96 16.59
CA LEU A 716 -17.01 4.82 17.46
C LEU A 716 -17.48 6.27 17.28
N VAL A 717 -18.13 6.83 18.30
CA VAL A 717 -18.77 8.17 18.22
C VAL A 717 -17.98 9.25 18.94
N TRP A 718 -17.09 8.89 19.88
CA TRP A 718 -16.29 9.85 20.62
C TRP A 718 -15.04 9.21 21.21
N SER A 719 -13.90 9.91 21.17
CA SER A 719 -12.70 9.58 21.95
C SER A 719 -12.02 10.83 22.46
N ARG A 720 -11.51 10.79 23.70
CA ARG A 720 -10.78 11.93 24.30
C ARG A 720 -9.84 11.50 25.41
N GLY A 721 -8.71 12.17 25.48
CA GLY A 721 -7.77 12.13 26.60
C GLY A 721 -7.95 13.30 27.57
N PHE A 722 -7.63 13.06 28.85
CA PHE A 722 -7.63 14.04 29.93
C PHE A 722 -6.37 13.89 30.75
N GLY A 723 -5.83 15.01 31.23
CA GLY A 723 -4.63 15.05 32.06
C GLY A 723 -3.32 14.89 31.29
N VAL A 724 -2.31 14.34 31.96
CA VAL A 724 -0.93 14.27 31.47
C VAL A 724 -0.45 12.83 31.25
N ARG A 725 0.37 12.64 30.22
CA ARG A 725 1.02 11.35 29.88
C ARG A 725 1.97 10.91 30.99
N CYS A 726 2.69 11.85 31.59
CA CYS A 726 3.67 11.63 32.64
C CYS A 726 3.67 12.84 33.60
N VAL A 727 3.55 12.62 34.91
CA VAL A 727 3.70 13.67 35.92
C VAL A 727 5.07 14.31 35.83
N GLY A 728 5.12 15.63 36.03
CA GLY A 728 6.33 16.44 35.81
C GLY A 728 6.55 16.86 34.35
N THR A 729 5.72 16.37 33.41
CA THR A 729 5.74 16.80 32.01
C THR A 729 4.50 17.61 31.65
N LYS A 730 4.60 18.48 30.64
CA LYS A 730 3.45 19.20 30.06
C LYS A 730 2.74 18.41 28.94
N LYS A 731 3.09 17.13 28.72
CA LYS A 731 2.53 16.33 27.61
C LYS A 731 1.15 15.80 27.99
N LEU A 732 0.12 16.22 27.26
CA LEU A 732 -1.27 15.85 27.54
C LEU A 732 -1.62 14.45 27.04
N VAL A 733 -2.50 13.75 27.76
CA VAL A 733 -3.16 12.55 27.20
C VAL A 733 -4.09 13.01 26.07
N GLN A 734 -3.92 12.38 24.92
CA GLN A 734 -4.68 12.58 23.69
C GLN A 734 -5.30 11.25 23.25
N PRO A 735 -6.29 11.23 22.33
CA PRO A 735 -6.88 9.98 21.82
C PRO A 735 -5.84 8.98 21.29
N ASP A 736 -4.73 9.47 20.73
CA ASP A 736 -3.62 8.67 20.19
C ASP A 736 -2.56 8.27 21.25
N THR A 737 -2.80 8.56 22.53
CA THR A 737 -1.84 8.26 23.61
C THR A 737 -1.85 6.78 23.96
N VAL A 738 -0.71 6.14 23.73
CA VAL A 738 -0.53 4.70 23.92
C VAL A 738 -0.42 4.37 25.41
N MET A 739 -1.21 3.39 25.85
CA MET A 739 -1.16 2.83 27.20
C MET A 739 -1.03 1.31 27.13
N GLU A 740 -0.62 0.66 28.23
CA GLU A 740 -0.69 -0.80 28.32
C GLU A 740 -2.16 -1.22 28.45
N ALA A 741 -2.67 -2.01 27.51
CA ALA A 741 -4.01 -2.61 27.60
C ALA A 741 -4.11 -3.62 28.77
N CYS A 742 -2.96 -4.02 29.31
CA CYS A 742 -2.87 -5.01 30.37
C CYS A 742 -3.63 -6.28 29.97
N SER A 743 -4.39 -6.88 30.87
CA SER A 743 -5.16 -8.10 30.59
C SER A 743 -6.23 -7.99 29.49
N MET A 744 -6.55 -6.81 28.98
CA MET A 744 -7.36 -6.67 27.75
C MET A 744 -6.63 -7.22 26.51
N SER A 745 -5.35 -7.60 26.64
CA SER A 745 -4.63 -8.40 25.64
C SER A 745 -5.31 -9.76 25.36
N LYS A 746 -5.93 -10.37 26.39
CA LYS A 746 -6.52 -11.72 26.31
C LYS A 746 -7.69 -11.81 25.32
N PRO A 747 -8.75 -10.99 25.41
CA PRO A 747 -9.82 -11.01 24.42
C PRO A 747 -9.34 -10.69 23.01
N PHE A 748 -8.37 -9.78 22.87
CA PHE A 748 -7.74 -9.49 21.57
C PHE A 748 -7.06 -10.73 20.99
N TYR A 749 -6.30 -11.45 21.82
CA TYR A 749 -5.65 -12.69 21.43
C TYR A 749 -6.64 -13.84 21.18
N THR A 750 -7.72 -13.92 21.95
CA THR A 750 -8.76 -14.92 21.74
C THR A 750 -9.46 -14.72 20.40
N TYR A 751 -9.71 -13.47 19.97
CA TYR A 751 -10.23 -13.20 18.62
C TYR A 751 -9.29 -13.75 17.54
N LEU A 752 -7.98 -13.53 17.68
CA LEU A 752 -6.96 -14.06 16.76
C LEU A 752 -6.92 -15.60 16.75
N LEU A 753 -7.02 -16.25 17.92
CA LEU A 753 -7.16 -17.71 18.03
C LEU A 753 -8.39 -18.19 17.26
N LEU A 754 -9.55 -17.53 17.40
CA LEU A 754 -10.78 -17.98 16.72
C LEU A 754 -10.65 -17.93 15.20
N LYS A 755 -9.84 -17.03 14.63
CA LYS A 755 -9.51 -17.07 13.20
C LYS A 755 -8.74 -18.33 12.81
N LEU A 756 -7.83 -18.81 13.65
CA LEU A 756 -7.13 -20.08 13.43
C LEU A 756 -8.08 -21.28 13.55
N VAL A 757 -9.06 -21.20 14.45
CA VAL A 757 -10.09 -22.23 14.61
C VAL A 757 -10.96 -22.34 13.37
N GLU A 758 -11.33 -21.22 12.75
CA GLU A 758 -12.13 -21.23 11.50
C GLU A 758 -11.38 -21.83 10.32
N ARG A 759 -10.06 -21.65 10.29
CA ARG A 759 -9.18 -22.23 9.27
C ARG A 759 -8.91 -23.72 9.50
N GLY A 760 -9.21 -24.22 10.70
CA GLY A 760 -8.91 -25.60 11.10
C GLY A 760 -7.47 -25.80 11.59
N ASP A 761 -6.70 -24.72 11.76
CA ASP A 761 -5.31 -24.79 12.22
C ASP A 761 -5.22 -25.15 13.71
N ILE A 762 -6.21 -24.72 14.49
CA ILE A 762 -6.32 -25.00 15.93
C ILE A 762 -7.73 -25.46 16.25
N ASP A 763 -7.86 -26.63 16.86
CA ASP A 763 -9.08 -27.08 17.51
C ASP A 763 -9.13 -26.57 18.97
N LEU A 764 -10.26 -25.94 19.35
CA LEU A 764 -10.51 -25.40 20.68
C LEU A 764 -10.51 -26.46 21.78
N ASP A 765 -10.92 -27.68 21.45
CA ASP A 765 -11.14 -28.79 22.39
C ASP A 765 -10.01 -29.82 22.35
N ARG A 766 -9.03 -29.63 21.45
CA ARG A 766 -7.82 -30.44 21.41
C ARG A 766 -6.86 -30.05 22.54
N PRO A 767 -6.26 -31.04 23.25
CA PRO A 767 -5.28 -30.75 24.28
C PRO A 767 -4.06 -29.98 23.75
N LEU A 768 -3.71 -28.88 24.44
CA LEU A 768 -2.62 -27.99 24.04
C LEU A 768 -1.24 -28.64 24.04
N VAL A 769 -1.05 -29.70 24.84
CA VAL A 769 0.20 -30.48 24.88
C VAL A 769 0.50 -31.16 23.55
N GLU A 770 -0.51 -31.46 22.74
CA GLU A 770 -0.34 -32.09 21.43
C GLU A 770 0.32 -31.13 20.44
N TYR A 771 -0.11 -29.86 20.40
CA TYR A 771 0.56 -28.81 19.63
C TYR A 771 1.97 -28.54 20.18
N LEU A 772 2.10 -28.43 21.51
CA LEU A 772 3.39 -28.20 22.17
C LEU A 772 4.40 -29.33 21.93
N GLY A 773 3.95 -30.56 21.64
CA GLY A 773 4.77 -31.76 21.42
C GLY A 773 5.64 -32.15 22.62
N LYS A 774 5.38 -31.58 23.80
CA LYS A 774 6.04 -31.87 25.07
C LYS A 774 5.17 -31.44 26.24
N ASP A 775 5.43 -32.03 27.40
CA ASP A 775 4.74 -31.66 28.63
C ASP A 775 5.01 -30.21 29.02
N TYR A 776 3.94 -29.49 29.39
CA TYR A 776 4.03 -28.12 29.92
C TYR A 776 4.33 -28.12 31.43
N LEU A 777 3.80 -29.12 32.16
CA LEU A 777 4.06 -29.36 33.57
C LEU A 777 4.69 -30.74 33.74
N SER A 778 5.94 -30.78 34.21
CA SER A 778 6.66 -32.05 34.40
C SER A 778 6.11 -32.92 35.54
N ASN A 779 5.38 -32.32 36.49
CA ASN A 779 5.01 -32.96 37.77
C ASN A 779 3.49 -33.12 37.95
N ASP A 780 2.66 -32.77 36.96
CA ASP A 780 1.19 -32.88 37.07
C ASP A 780 0.59 -33.39 35.75
N PRO A 781 0.23 -34.69 35.64
CA PRO A 781 -0.22 -35.27 34.38
C PRO A 781 -1.55 -34.69 33.87
N ARG A 782 -2.33 -34.03 34.74
CA ARG A 782 -3.63 -33.46 34.37
C ARG A 782 -3.51 -32.33 33.35
N HIS A 783 -2.33 -31.69 33.23
CA HIS A 783 -2.08 -30.64 32.24
C HIS A 783 -2.25 -31.12 30.78
N ARG A 784 -2.15 -32.44 30.54
CA ARG A 784 -2.40 -33.05 29.23
C ARG A 784 -3.86 -33.01 28.79
N ARG A 785 -4.77 -32.51 29.62
CA ARG A 785 -6.19 -32.27 29.27
C ARG A 785 -6.52 -30.81 29.04
N ILE A 786 -5.58 -29.89 29.24
CA ILE A 786 -5.83 -28.45 29.07
C ILE A 786 -6.02 -28.14 27.59
N THR A 787 -7.17 -27.57 27.23
CA THR A 787 -7.52 -27.16 25.85
C THR A 787 -7.49 -25.64 25.69
N ALA A 788 -7.55 -25.14 24.45
CA ALA A 788 -7.61 -23.70 24.19
C ALA A 788 -8.90 -23.07 24.74
N ALA A 789 -10.04 -23.79 24.68
CA ALA A 789 -11.30 -23.37 25.28
C ALA A 789 -11.14 -23.14 26.80
N MET A 790 -10.53 -24.11 27.51
CA MET A 790 -10.29 -23.99 28.96
C MET A 790 -9.37 -22.82 29.32
N VAL A 791 -8.39 -22.51 28.48
CA VAL A 791 -7.55 -21.33 28.67
C VAL A 791 -8.37 -20.05 28.56
N CYS A 792 -9.14 -19.92 27.49
CA CYS A 792 -9.92 -18.70 27.20
C CYS A 792 -11.07 -18.50 28.19
N SER A 793 -11.62 -19.57 28.76
CA SER A 793 -12.64 -19.52 29.82
C SER A 793 -12.05 -19.61 31.24
N HIS A 794 -10.74 -19.56 31.41
CA HIS A 794 -10.07 -19.61 32.72
C HIS A 794 -10.43 -20.83 33.60
N THR A 795 -10.61 -22.01 33.02
CA THR A 795 -10.90 -23.26 33.75
C THR A 795 -9.72 -24.22 33.82
N THR A 796 -8.50 -23.77 33.52
CA THR A 796 -7.31 -24.64 33.45
C THR A 796 -6.81 -25.18 34.80
N GLY A 797 -7.09 -24.49 35.91
CA GLY A 797 -6.47 -24.76 37.22
C GLY A 797 -5.07 -24.13 37.41
N LEU A 798 -4.49 -23.55 36.35
CA LEU A 798 -3.22 -22.81 36.41
C LEU A 798 -3.40 -21.50 37.21
N PRO A 799 -2.36 -21.05 37.94
CA PRO A 799 -2.40 -19.76 38.62
C PRO A 799 -2.41 -18.59 37.61
N ASN A 800 -2.65 -17.37 38.10
CA ASN A 800 -2.48 -16.18 37.28
C ASN A 800 -1.01 -16.05 36.83
N TRP A 801 -0.07 -16.22 37.75
CA TRP A 801 1.36 -16.23 37.50
C TRP A 801 2.05 -17.27 38.37
N ARG A 802 3.09 -17.91 37.84
CA ARG A 802 3.99 -18.78 38.60
C ARG A 802 4.75 -18.01 39.69
N SER A 803 5.07 -18.67 40.80
CA SER A 803 5.92 -18.12 41.85
C SER A 803 7.31 -17.78 41.28
N GLY A 804 7.80 -16.56 41.57
CA GLY A 804 9.02 -16.00 40.96
C GLY A 804 8.78 -15.26 39.63
N GLY A 805 7.57 -15.31 39.07
CA GLY A 805 7.24 -14.64 37.81
C GLY A 805 7.57 -15.48 36.56
N TRP A 806 7.05 -15.05 35.41
CA TRP A 806 7.07 -15.83 34.16
C TRP A 806 8.49 -16.20 33.66
N ARG A 807 9.53 -15.44 34.04
CA ARG A 807 10.94 -15.67 33.65
C ARG A 807 11.70 -16.65 34.56
N MET A 808 11.22 -16.91 35.78
CA MET A 808 12.02 -17.57 36.83
C MET A 808 11.74 -19.07 37.00
N GLY A 809 10.88 -19.65 36.15
CA GLY A 809 10.78 -21.12 36.04
C GLY A 809 10.30 -21.87 37.29
N GLY A 810 9.69 -21.21 38.28
CA GLY A 810 9.28 -21.83 39.53
C GLY A 810 8.30 -23.00 39.36
N PRO A 811 8.28 -23.97 40.30
CA PRO A 811 7.41 -25.15 40.22
C PRO A 811 5.94 -24.73 40.25
N MET A 812 5.11 -25.50 39.54
CA MET A 812 3.68 -25.21 39.38
C MET A 812 2.87 -26.50 39.36
N SER A 813 1.71 -26.46 40.01
CA SER A 813 0.70 -27.51 40.00
C SER A 813 -0.66 -26.90 39.70
N LEU A 814 -1.58 -27.74 39.22
CA LEU A 814 -2.96 -27.35 38.98
C LEU A 814 -3.72 -27.36 40.31
N ALA A 815 -4.44 -26.28 40.61
CA ALA A 815 -5.22 -26.20 41.86
C ALA A 815 -6.40 -27.17 41.88
N PHE A 816 -6.95 -27.49 40.71
CA PHE A 816 -8.07 -28.39 40.54
C PHE A 816 -7.99 -29.06 39.17
N GLU A 817 -8.96 -29.92 38.90
CA GLU A 817 -9.11 -30.65 37.65
C GLU A 817 -9.49 -29.70 36.48
N PRO A 818 -8.69 -29.60 35.39
CA PRO A 818 -9.03 -28.75 34.25
C PRO A 818 -10.47 -28.91 33.75
N GLY A 819 -11.15 -27.78 33.54
CA GLY A 819 -12.56 -27.72 33.13
C GLY A 819 -13.58 -27.70 34.27
N THR A 820 -13.18 -27.93 35.53
CA THR A 820 -14.17 -28.10 36.63
C THR A 820 -14.48 -26.85 37.45
N GLN A 821 -13.55 -25.88 37.51
CA GLN A 821 -13.70 -24.67 38.32
C GLN A 821 -13.06 -23.47 37.60
N PHE A 822 -13.44 -22.26 38.02
CA PHE A 822 -12.85 -21.03 37.49
C PHE A 822 -11.63 -20.59 38.30
N ARG A 823 -10.55 -20.24 37.59
CA ARG A 823 -9.39 -19.55 38.15
C ARG A 823 -8.72 -18.70 37.09
N TYR A 824 -8.77 -17.38 37.28
CA TYR A 824 -8.16 -16.42 36.36
C TYR A 824 -6.66 -16.72 36.15
N SER A 825 -6.26 -16.94 34.89
CA SER A 825 -4.92 -17.44 34.55
C SER A 825 -4.27 -16.67 33.40
N GLY A 826 -3.21 -15.91 33.67
CA GLY A 826 -2.29 -15.39 32.67
C GLY A 826 -1.31 -16.46 32.15
N GLU A 827 -0.93 -17.40 33.02
CA GLU A 827 -0.08 -18.54 32.68
C GLU A 827 -0.72 -19.46 31.64
N GLY A 828 -2.04 -19.69 31.72
CA GLY A 828 -2.77 -20.43 30.70
C GLY A 828 -2.67 -19.77 29.32
N PHE A 829 -2.78 -18.44 29.25
CA PHE A 829 -2.62 -17.69 28.01
C PHE A 829 -1.19 -17.75 27.46
N LEU A 830 -0.17 -17.84 28.34
CA LEU A 830 1.20 -18.08 27.91
C LEU A 830 1.40 -19.50 27.35
N MET A 831 0.77 -20.50 27.96
CA MET A 831 0.74 -21.87 27.43
C MET A 831 0.10 -21.92 26.05
N LEU A 832 -1.05 -21.26 25.89
CA LEU A 832 -1.77 -21.15 24.62
C LEU A 832 -0.96 -20.39 23.56
N GLN A 833 -0.29 -19.29 23.92
CA GLN A 833 0.61 -18.58 23.02
C GLN A 833 1.70 -19.50 22.48
N ARG A 834 2.39 -20.23 23.36
CA ARG A 834 3.46 -21.15 22.95
C ARG A 834 2.96 -22.30 22.07
N ALA A 835 1.75 -22.80 22.34
CA ALA A 835 1.13 -23.84 21.52
C ALA A 835 0.87 -23.32 20.10
N ILE A 836 0.26 -22.15 19.99
CA ILE A 836 -0.10 -21.54 18.70
C ILE A 836 1.13 -21.08 17.92
N GLU A 837 2.11 -20.42 18.56
CA GLU A 837 3.34 -19.99 17.89
C GLU A 837 4.16 -21.19 17.38
N LYS A 838 4.13 -22.31 18.12
CA LYS A 838 4.77 -23.55 17.66
C LYS A 838 4.04 -24.19 16.49
N GLU A 839 2.71 -24.29 16.55
CA GLU A 839 1.91 -24.91 15.49
C GLU A 839 1.97 -24.10 14.19
N THR A 840 1.84 -22.78 14.31
CA THR A 840 1.79 -21.87 13.15
C THR A 840 3.18 -21.46 12.65
N GLY A 841 4.22 -21.53 13.48
CA GLY A 841 5.54 -21.00 13.18
C GLY A 841 5.60 -19.46 13.13
N ILE A 842 4.55 -18.75 13.58
CA ILE A 842 4.44 -17.29 13.51
C ILE A 842 4.34 -16.72 14.93
N GLU A 843 5.20 -15.75 15.25
CA GLU A 843 5.15 -15.03 16.53
C GLU A 843 3.89 -14.16 16.66
N LEU A 844 3.38 -14.02 17.90
CA LEU A 844 2.15 -13.29 18.22
C LEU A 844 2.07 -11.88 17.62
N ASP A 845 3.13 -11.06 17.76
CA ASP A 845 3.09 -9.67 17.25
C ASP A 845 2.92 -9.67 15.73
N THR A 846 3.69 -10.48 15.02
CA THR A 846 3.59 -10.66 13.56
C THR A 846 2.22 -11.17 13.13
N PHE A 847 1.71 -12.19 13.83
CA PHE A 847 0.40 -12.76 13.53
C PHE A 847 -0.73 -11.73 13.73
N SER A 848 -0.72 -11.02 14.86
CA SER A 848 -1.70 -10.00 15.18
C SER A 848 -1.69 -8.82 14.20
N ARG A 849 -0.50 -8.43 13.72
CA ARG A 849 -0.32 -7.39 12.69
C ARG A 849 -1.01 -7.75 11.40
N ARG A 850 -0.75 -8.96 10.89
CA ARG A 850 -1.29 -9.44 9.61
C ARG A 850 -2.80 -9.65 9.66
N GLN A 851 -3.30 -10.23 10.76
CA GLN A 851 -4.67 -10.76 10.79
C GLN A 851 -5.72 -9.79 11.31
N LEU A 852 -5.33 -8.74 12.04
CA LEU A 852 -6.29 -7.87 12.73
C LEU A 852 -5.85 -6.40 12.81
N ILE A 853 -4.62 -6.13 13.25
CA ILE A 853 -4.16 -4.75 13.52
C ILE A 853 -4.04 -3.92 12.24
N VAL A 854 -3.37 -4.44 11.19
CA VAL A 854 -3.24 -3.72 9.91
C VAL A 854 -4.58 -3.63 9.18
N PRO A 855 -5.36 -4.73 9.02
CA PRO A 855 -6.66 -4.67 8.34
C PRO A 855 -7.67 -3.71 8.99
N LEU A 856 -7.70 -3.62 10.33
CA LEU A 856 -8.60 -2.69 11.03
C LEU A 856 -8.03 -1.26 11.18
N GLY A 857 -6.82 -0.99 10.67
CA GLY A 857 -6.18 0.31 10.80
C GLY A 857 -5.86 0.71 12.25
N LEU A 858 -5.50 -0.25 13.11
CA LEU A 858 -5.17 -0.02 14.53
C LEU A 858 -3.75 0.53 14.67
N LYS A 859 -3.54 1.77 14.21
CA LYS A 859 -2.22 2.42 14.00
C LYS A 859 -1.33 2.51 15.24
N ASN A 860 -1.91 2.39 16.45
CA ASN A 860 -1.21 2.56 17.72
C ASN A 860 -1.18 1.26 18.54
N THR A 861 -1.42 0.12 17.90
CA THR A 861 -1.56 -1.17 18.58
C THR A 861 -0.43 -2.14 18.22
N ARG A 862 0.29 -2.66 19.21
CA ARG A 862 1.35 -3.69 19.10
C ARG A 862 1.47 -4.51 20.37
N PHE A 863 1.95 -5.75 20.30
CA PHE A 863 2.31 -6.57 21.46
C PHE A 863 3.75 -6.34 21.94
N VAL A 864 4.60 -5.75 21.10
CA VAL A 864 6.00 -5.45 21.43
C VAL A 864 6.22 -3.94 21.47
N TRP A 865 7.09 -3.50 22.38
CA TRP A 865 7.51 -2.12 22.46
C TRP A 865 8.44 -1.75 21.30
N ASP A 866 8.11 -0.68 20.57
CA ASP A 866 8.91 -0.15 19.47
C ASP A 866 9.17 1.36 19.57
N GLY A 867 9.99 1.89 18.66
CA GLY A 867 10.33 3.31 18.61
C GLY A 867 9.15 4.23 18.30
N GLN A 868 8.14 3.75 17.56
CA GLN A 868 6.98 4.55 17.16
C GLN A 868 5.98 4.72 18.31
N LEU A 869 5.77 3.68 19.13
CA LEU A 869 4.94 3.76 20.33
C LEU A 869 5.53 4.69 21.38
N LYS A 870 6.87 4.73 21.52
CA LYS A 870 7.58 5.57 22.48
C LYS A 870 7.20 7.06 22.38
N LEU A 871 6.97 7.57 21.17
CA LEU A 871 6.63 8.98 20.94
C LEU A 871 5.28 9.38 21.56
N ARG A 872 4.38 8.40 21.70
CA ARG A 872 2.98 8.60 22.10
C ARG A 872 2.60 7.92 23.40
N ALA A 873 3.50 7.16 24.00
CA ALA A 873 3.22 6.41 25.22
C ALA A 873 3.06 7.28 26.46
N ALA A 874 2.14 6.86 27.33
CA ALA A 874 2.05 7.34 28.70
C ALA A 874 3.04 6.61 29.63
N CYS A 875 3.49 7.34 30.65
CA CYS A 875 4.17 6.75 31.80
C CYS A 875 3.14 6.16 32.76
N GLY A 876 3.50 5.09 33.47
CA GLY A 876 2.65 4.57 34.53
C GLY A 876 2.99 5.19 35.88
N HIS A 877 1.96 5.37 36.70
CA HIS A 877 2.05 6.00 38.02
C HIS A 877 1.59 5.04 39.12
N ASP A 878 2.08 5.25 40.34
CA ASP A 878 1.66 4.50 41.51
C ASP A 878 0.28 4.95 42.04
N SER A 879 -0.14 4.45 43.21
CA SER A 879 -1.45 4.76 43.78
C SER A 879 -1.57 6.19 44.33
N SER A 880 -0.46 6.91 44.46
CA SER A 880 -0.41 8.33 44.85
C SER A 880 -0.29 9.27 43.65
N GLY A 881 -0.35 8.74 42.43
CA GLY A 881 -0.18 9.50 41.19
C GLY A 881 1.27 9.84 40.87
N GLN A 882 2.26 9.29 41.61
CA GLN A 882 3.67 9.55 41.37
C GLN A 882 4.26 8.61 40.30
N LEU A 883 5.27 9.10 39.57
CA LEU A 883 5.87 8.38 38.45
C LEU A 883 6.55 7.07 38.90
N LYS A 884 6.27 5.96 38.22
CA LYS A 884 7.03 4.72 38.40
C LYS A 884 8.27 4.71 37.52
N THR A 885 9.43 4.98 38.11
CA THR A 885 10.71 5.14 37.40
C THR A 885 11.39 3.84 36.98
N ASN A 886 11.11 2.72 37.65
CA ASN A 886 11.71 1.40 37.36
C ASN A 886 10.79 0.51 36.49
N ARG A 887 10.35 1.00 35.33
CA ARG A 887 9.53 0.24 34.38
C ARG A 887 10.40 -0.38 33.29
N ARG A 888 10.22 -1.67 33.02
CA ARG A 888 10.73 -2.33 31.81
C ARG A 888 9.59 -2.42 30.79
N HIS A 889 9.89 -2.05 29.55
CA HIS A 889 8.98 -2.25 28.44
C HIS A 889 9.02 -3.72 27.98
N TYR A 890 7.94 -4.18 27.35
CA TYR A 890 7.84 -5.55 26.86
C TYR A 890 8.55 -5.66 25.50
N ASP A 891 9.74 -6.27 25.52
CA ASP A 891 10.57 -6.58 24.36
C ASP A 891 10.16 -7.89 23.66
N HIS A 892 9.31 -8.69 24.31
CA HIS A 892 8.73 -9.91 23.77
C HIS A 892 7.22 -9.93 23.97
N PRO A 893 6.46 -10.44 23.00
CA PRO A 893 5.01 -10.45 23.09
C PRO A 893 4.55 -11.48 24.12
N ASN A 894 3.54 -11.10 24.88
CA ASN A 894 2.80 -11.92 25.82
C ASN A 894 1.29 -11.69 25.65
N ALA A 895 0.60 -12.73 25.20
CA ALA A 895 -0.84 -12.75 24.95
C ALA A 895 -1.69 -12.29 26.14
N ALA A 896 -1.18 -12.44 27.36
CA ALA A 896 -1.95 -12.18 28.56
C ALA A 896 -1.92 -10.71 29.02
N TYR A 897 -0.92 -9.91 28.66
CA TYR A 897 -0.77 -8.54 29.23
C TYR A 897 0.03 -7.50 28.45
N SER A 898 0.71 -7.85 27.36
CA SER A 898 1.72 -6.98 26.73
C SER A 898 1.21 -6.07 25.61
N LEU A 899 -0.09 -6.11 25.28
CA LEU A 899 -0.66 -5.25 24.25
C LEU A 899 -0.54 -3.77 24.65
N TYR A 900 0.15 -3.00 23.84
CA TYR A 900 0.13 -1.54 23.82
C TYR A 900 -0.95 -1.09 22.83
N THR A 901 -1.83 -0.18 23.23
CA THR A 901 -2.92 0.32 22.39
C THR A 901 -3.42 1.69 22.89
N THR A 902 -4.41 2.26 22.20
CA THR A 902 -5.17 3.44 22.62
C THR A 902 -6.61 3.06 22.93
N ALA A 903 -7.33 3.91 23.68
CA ALA A 903 -8.76 3.67 23.90
C ALA A 903 -9.54 3.66 22.57
N GLU A 904 -9.10 4.47 21.61
CA GLU A 904 -9.70 4.60 20.27
C GLU A 904 -9.49 3.33 19.42
N ASP A 905 -8.27 2.83 19.31
CA ASP A 905 -7.98 1.61 18.54
C ASP A 905 -8.63 0.38 19.18
N TYR A 906 -8.62 0.28 20.51
CA TYR A 906 -9.31 -0.80 21.18
C TYR A 906 -10.83 -0.71 20.97
N ALA A 907 -11.41 0.49 20.91
CA ALA A 907 -12.82 0.66 20.56
C ALA A 907 -13.14 0.25 19.11
N ARG A 908 -12.23 0.51 18.16
CA ARG A 908 -12.36 -0.02 16.78
C ARG A 908 -12.35 -1.56 16.75
N PHE A 909 -11.54 -2.19 17.59
CA PHE A 909 -11.58 -3.64 17.78
C PHE A 909 -12.93 -4.12 18.34
N LEU A 910 -13.53 -3.40 19.30
CA LEU A 910 -14.88 -3.74 19.77
C LEU A 910 -15.94 -3.54 18.67
N VAL A 911 -15.83 -2.48 17.87
CA VAL A 911 -16.71 -2.24 16.72
C VAL A 911 -16.65 -3.42 15.75
N GLU A 912 -15.47 -3.97 15.49
CA GLU A 912 -15.32 -5.19 14.67
C GLU A 912 -16.07 -6.40 15.26
N ILE A 913 -16.08 -6.57 16.58
CA ILE A 913 -16.88 -7.62 17.25
C ILE A 913 -18.38 -7.32 17.13
N LEU A 914 -18.78 -6.04 17.10
CA LEU A 914 -20.18 -5.60 17.05
C LEU A 914 -20.78 -5.58 15.64
N LYS A 915 -19.96 -5.63 14.58
CA LYS A 915 -20.42 -5.58 13.18
C LYS A 915 -21.47 -6.65 12.88
N VAL A 916 -22.49 -6.22 12.13
CA VAL A 916 -23.52 -7.08 11.55
C VAL A 916 -23.03 -7.73 10.27
N ASP A 917 -22.43 -6.94 9.37
CA ASP A 917 -21.74 -7.47 8.20
C ASP A 917 -20.35 -7.98 8.61
N ARG A 918 -20.16 -9.29 8.47
CA ARG A 918 -18.93 -10.01 8.83
C ARG A 918 -18.32 -10.69 7.60
N SER A 919 -18.58 -10.17 6.40
CA SER A 919 -18.08 -10.69 5.13
C SER A 919 -16.59 -10.43 4.89
N SER A 920 -15.96 -9.54 5.66
CA SER A 920 -14.53 -9.26 5.55
C SER A 920 -13.68 -10.45 5.99
N GLU A 921 -12.56 -10.71 5.29
CA GLU A 921 -11.66 -11.85 5.60
C GLU A 921 -11.04 -11.77 7.01
N TRP A 922 -10.87 -10.56 7.56
CA TRP A 922 -10.38 -10.36 8.93
C TRP A 922 -11.47 -10.55 9.99
N SER A 923 -12.75 -10.60 9.63
CA SER A 923 -13.84 -10.90 10.56
C SER A 923 -13.87 -12.39 10.91
N ILE A 924 -14.12 -12.72 12.19
CA ILE A 924 -14.58 -14.08 12.56
C ILE A 924 -16.05 -14.23 12.16
N SER A 925 -16.49 -15.42 11.77
CA SER A 925 -17.90 -15.74 11.46
C SER A 925 -18.83 -15.50 12.65
N ASP A 926 -20.14 -15.39 12.37
CA ASP A 926 -21.15 -15.33 13.43
C ASP A 926 -21.12 -16.56 14.33
N LYS A 927 -20.81 -17.75 13.80
CA LYS A 927 -20.66 -18.97 14.59
C LYS A 927 -19.56 -18.81 15.65
N MET A 928 -18.38 -18.31 15.25
CA MET A 928 -17.29 -18.08 16.20
C MET A 928 -17.56 -16.92 17.13
N ARG A 929 -18.19 -15.84 16.66
CA ARG A 929 -18.59 -14.71 17.49
C ARG A 929 -19.58 -15.14 18.58
N LEU A 930 -20.61 -15.93 18.22
CA LEU A 930 -21.55 -16.51 19.18
C LEU A 930 -20.83 -17.41 20.18
N ARG A 931 -19.92 -18.28 19.70
CA ARG A 931 -19.11 -19.13 20.57
C ARG A 931 -18.22 -18.33 21.53
N MET A 932 -17.67 -17.20 21.07
CA MET A 932 -16.85 -16.29 21.87
C MET A 932 -17.63 -15.67 23.03
N LEU A 933 -18.90 -15.31 22.76
CA LEU A 933 -19.76 -14.56 23.67
C LEU A 933 -20.78 -15.42 24.43
N SER A 934 -20.65 -16.75 24.36
CA SER A 934 -21.49 -17.68 25.11
C SER A 934 -20.88 -18.01 26.48
N PRO A 935 -21.68 -18.13 27.56
CA PRO A 935 -21.21 -18.61 28.86
C PRO A 935 -20.58 -20.00 28.79
N ILE A 936 -19.40 -20.16 29.40
CA ILE A 936 -18.67 -21.44 29.51
C ILE A 936 -18.38 -21.80 30.97
N SER A 937 -18.06 -20.80 31.80
CA SER A 937 -17.72 -21.00 33.22
C SER A 937 -18.22 -19.84 34.05
N HIS A 938 -18.45 -20.07 35.34
CA HIS A 938 -18.93 -19.04 36.26
C HIS A 938 -17.83 -18.60 37.24
N ARG A 939 -17.79 -17.30 37.55
CA ARG A 939 -16.87 -16.68 38.51
C ARG A 939 -17.65 -16.13 39.70
N ASP A 940 -17.64 -16.88 40.80
CA ASP A 940 -18.43 -16.59 42.01
C ASP A 940 -18.18 -15.19 42.62
N ASP A 941 -16.93 -14.72 42.68
CA ASP A 941 -16.58 -13.45 43.35
C ASP A 941 -17.03 -12.20 42.60
N GLN A 942 -17.39 -12.32 41.32
CA GLN A 942 -17.90 -11.22 40.50
C GLN A 942 -19.34 -11.43 40.05
N ASP A 943 -19.94 -12.57 40.41
CA ASP A 943 -21.25 -13.03 39.93
C ASP A 943 -21.38 -12.78 38.42
N ALA A 944 -20.44 -13.38 37.68
CA ALA A 944 -20.30 -13.18 36.25
C ALA A 944 -19.89 -14.50 35.58
N ASP A 945 -20.48 -14.77 34.43
CA ASP A 945 -20.04 -15.84 33.56
C ASP A 945 -18.80 -15.42 32.77
N TRP A 946 -18.15 -16.40 32.15
CA TRP A 946 -17.01 -16.19 31.27
C TRP A 946 -17.21 -16.99 30.00
N GLY A 947 -17.08 -16.30 28.86
CA GLY A 947 -16.98 -16.90 27.54
C GLY A 947 -15.52 -17.11 27.14
N LEU A 948 -15.24 -17.12 25.84
CA LEU A 948 -13.85 -17.19 25.37
C LEU A 948 -13.24 -15.79 25.44
N GLY A 949 -12.38 -15.55 26.42
CA GLY A 949 -11.61 -14.31 26.57
C GLY A 949 -12.37 -13.13 27.18
N TRP A 950 -13.68 -13.27 27.41
CA TRP A 950 -14.58 -12.20 27.88
C TRP A 950 -15.38 -12.60 29.11
N GLY A 951 -15.55 -11.67 30.05
CA GLY A 951 -16.55 -11.77 31.11
C GLY A 951 -17.93 -11.38 30.59
N LEU A 952 -18.96 -12.06 31.07
CA LEU A 952 -20.36 -11.92 30.66
C LEU A 952 -21.22 -11.71 31.89
N GLN A 953 -22.08 -10.71 31.87
CA GLN A 953 -22.99 -10.42 32.97
C GLN A 953 -24.31 -9.88 32.43
N GLU A 954 -25.43 -10.24 33.04
CA GLU A 954 -26.71 -9.60 32.73
C GLU A 954 -26.79 -8.24 33.44
N LEU A 955 -27.09 -7.17 32.69
CA LEU A 955 -27.28 -5.83 33.22
C LEU A 955 -28.47 -5.16 32.55
N ASP A 956 -29.49 -4.83 33.35
CA ASP A 956 -30.75 -4.24 32.87
C ASP A 956 -31.39 -5.01 31.70
N GLY A 957 -31.38 -6.35 31.76
CA GLY A 957 -31.94 -7.23 30.73
C GLY A 957 -31.13 -7.30 29.43
N ARG A 958 -29.88 -6.82 29.42
CA ARG A 958 -28.94 -6.91 28.29
C ARG A 958 -27.68 -7.67 28.67
N GLN A 959 -27.06 -8.36 27.72
CA GLN A 959 -25.80 -9.03 27.93
C GLN A 959 -24.64 -8.02 27.88
N ARG A 960 -24.08 -7.73 29.05
CA ARG A 960 -22.84 -6.95 29.17
C ARG A 960 -21.66 -7.88 28.92
N VAL A 961 -20.88 -7.58 27.88
CA VAL A 961 -19.60 -8.23 27.61
C VAL A 961 -18.48 -7.31 28.08
N PHE A 962 -17.59 -7.78 28.94
CA PHE A 962 -16.56 -6.92 29.53
C PHE A 962 -15.22 -7.60 29.79
N HIS A 963 -14.18 -6.77 29.92
CA HIS A 963 -12.89 -7.22 30.43
C HIS A 963 -12.15 -6.06 31.12
N SER A 964 -11.43 -6.37 32.20
CA SER A 964 -10.59 -5.40 32.92
C SER A 964 -9.10 -5.73 32.80
N GLY A 965 -8.26 -4.71 32.87
CA GLY A 965 -6.82 -4.80 32.72
C GLY A 965 -6.09 -4.13 33.88
N SER A 966 -5.06 -4.79 34.41
CA SER A 966 -4.19 -4.23 35.44
C SER A 966 -2.76 -4.72 35.24
N ASN A 967 -1.83 -3.78 35.02
CA ASN A 967 -0.40 -4.03 35.04
C ASN A 967 0.23 -3.28 36.22
N GLY A 968 1.19 -3.94 36.89
CA GLY A 968 1.96 -3.36 37.98
C GLY A 968 2.81 -2.15 37.55
N ALA A 969 2.98 -1.95 36.24
CA ALA A 969 3.66 -0.81 35.65
C ALA A 969 2.94 0.53 35.85
N GLY A 970 1.69 0.53 36.35
CA GLY A 970 0.93 1.75 36.63
C GLY A 970 -0.20 2.02 35.64
N PHE A 971 -0.89 0.97 35.17
CA PHE A 971 -2.02 1.10 34.24
C PHE A 971 -3.24 0.34 34.74
N ARG A 972 -4.42 0.93 34.56
CA ARG A 972 -5.73 0.29 34.78
C ARG A 972 -6.62 0.58 33.59
N CYS A 973 -7.12 -0.49 32.96
CA CYS A 973 -7.89 -0.39 31.73
C CYS A 973 -9.18 -1.20 31.86
N TYR A 974 -10.19 -0.84 31.08
CA TYR A 974 -11.45 -1.56 30.99
C TYR A 974 -12.14 -1.32 29.67
N SER A 975 -12.84 -2.34 29.21
CA SER A 975 -13.76 -2.25 28.09
C SER A 975 -15.03 -3.01 28.41
N GLU A 976 -16.16 -2.48 27.95
CA GLU A 976 -17.42 -3.21 27.86
C GLU A 976 -18.17 -2.86 26.57
N PHE A 977 -19.04 -3.77 26.13
CA PHE A 977 -19.98 -3.55 25.05
C PHE A 977 -21.23 -4.43 25.21
N PHE A 978 -22.29 -4.07 24.50
CA PHE A 978 -23.58 -4.74 24.50
C PHE A 978 -23.89 -5.22 23.07
N PRO A 979 -23.78 -6.52 22.77
CA PRO A 979 -23.99 -7.05 21.42
C PRO A 979 -25.33 -6.68 20.78
N GLU A 980 -26.38 -6.54 21.60
CA GLU A 980 -27.75 -6.33 21.17
C GLU A 980 -27.97 -4.91 20.63
N CYS A 981 -27.54 -3.89 21.39
CA CYS A 981 -27.69 -2.48 20.98
C CYS A 981 -26.47 -1.90 20.28
N GLY A 982 -25.30 -2.54 20.37
CA GLY A 982 -24.08 -2.06 19.74
C GLY A 982 -23.36 -0.93 20.48
N ASP A 983 -23.74 -0.66 21.73
CA ASP A 983 -23.10 0.35 22.57
C ASP A 983 -21.85 -0.21 23.25
N GLY A 984 -20.89 0.64 23.58
CA GLY A 984 -19.68 0.24 24.27
C GLY A 984 -18.87 1.40 24.85
N LEU A 985 -17.97 1.06 25.76
CA LEU A 985 -17.11 1.97 26.50
C LEU A 985 -15.71 1.37 26.60
N VAL A 986 -14.68 2.15 26.29
CA VAL A 986 -13.28 1.85 26.57
C VAL A 986 -12.70 2.95 27.42
N ILE A 987 -12.02 2.59 28.51
CA ILE A 987 -11.37 3.53 29.41
C ILE A 987 -10.00 2.99 29.86
N MET A 988 -8.97 3.81 29.68
CA MET A 988 -7.59 3.49 30.02
C MET A 988 -7.01 4.59 30.90
N THR A 989 -6.37 4.23 32.00
CA THR A 989 -5.76 5.15 32.95
C THR A 989 -4.30 4.80 33.18
N ASN A 990 -3.49 5.81 33.47
CA ASN A 990 -2.05 5.67 33.69
C ASN A 990 -1.64 5.70 35.18
N ALA A 991 -2.50 5.23 36.10
CA ALA A 991 -2.18 5.11 37.52
C ALA A 991 -2.72 3.81 38.15
N LEU A 992 -2.07 3.32 39.22
CA LEU A 992 -2.55 2.15 39.97
C LEU A 992 -3.90 2.39 40.67
N SER A 993 -4.18 3.65 41.05
CA SER A 993 -5.45 4.15 41.62
C SER A 993 -6.55 4.41 40.57
N GLY A 994 -6.29 4.11 39.30
CA GLY A 994 -7.26 4.29 38.22
C GLY A 994 -8.49 3.39 38.32
N LYS A 995 -8.51 2.39 39.21
CA LYS A 995 -9.63 1.45 39.36
C LYS A 995 -10.90 2.15 39.84
N GLU A 996 -10.77 3.03 40.83
CA GLU A 996 -11.89 3.74 41.47
C GLU A 996 -12.50 4.77 40.51
N LEU A 997 -11.65 5.55 39.82
CA LEU A 997 -12.09 6.48 38.78
C LEU A 997 -12.87 5.76 37.69
N ARG A 998 -12.33 4.64 37.21
CA ARG A 998 -12.93 3.84 36.15
C ARG A 998 -14.29 3.28 36.55
N GLN A 999 -14.42 2.83 37.80
CA GLN A 999 -15.71 2.36 38.32
C GLN A 999 -16.74 3.49 38.33
N ALA A 1000 -16.38 4.68 38.81
CA ALA A 1000 -17.29 5.84 38.81
C ALA A 1000 -17.74 6.23 37.39
N VAL A 1001 -16.87 6.09 36.38
CA VAL A 1001 -17.22 6.33 34.96
C VAL A 1001 -18.18 5.26 34.42
N ILE A 1002 -17.99 4.00 34.81
CA ILE A 1002 -18.89 2.90 34.44
C ILE A 1002 -20.26 3.09 35.09
N ASP A 1003 -20.30 3.42 36.37
CA ASP A 1003 -21.56 3.68 37.08
C ASP A 1003 -22.32 4.84 36.41
N ASP A 1004 -21.61 5.88 35.99
CA ASP A 1004 -22.18 7.01 35.23
C ASP A 1004 -22.69 6.63 33.85
N TRP A 1005 -21.96 5.74 33.16
CA TRP A 1005 -22.32 5.23 31.86
C TRP A 1005 -23.64 4.46 31.93
N HIS A 1006 -23.86 3.71 33.02
CA HIS A 1006 -25.10 2.95 33.28
C HIS A 1006 -26.22 3.79 33.89
N ALA A 1007 -25.93 4.86 34.64
CA ALA A 1007 -26.90 5.63 35.42
C ALA A 1007 -28.03 6.34 34.63
N HIS A 1008 -28.08 6.27 33.29
CA HIS A 1008 -29.14 6.86 32.47
C HIS A 1008 -29.59 5.95 31.31
N ALA A 1009 -29.75 4.66 31.57
CA ALA A 1009 -30.49 3.72 30.71
C ALA A 1009 -31.98 3.57 31.13
N LYS A 1010 -32.47 4.37 32.09
CA LYS A 1010 -33.88 4.47 32.50
C LYS A 1010 -34.56 5.70 31.92
#